data_AF-A0A945S4S0-F1
#
_entry.id   AF-A0A945S4S0-F1
#
_cell.length_a   1.000
_cell.length_b   1.000
_cell.length_c   1.000
_cell.angle_alpha   90.00
_cell.angle_beta   90.00
_cell.angle_gamma   90.00
#
_symmetry.space_group_name_H-M   'P 1'
#
loop_
_entity.id
_entity.type
_entity.pdbx_description
1 polymer ?
#
loop_
_entity_poly.entity_id
_entity_poly.type
_entity_poly.pdbx_seq_one_letter_code
_entity_poly.pdbx_strand_id
1 'polypeptide(L)'
;MVFAPRASASALLLSAACSSFLPAVGAPSQQEKGPLRVLLLQGGRPWTARSTAAFIKAAGAAVTTIDSAGLAGLGASPIRMHLMDEFEPEPDDKITPTFGRLHEFDVIVIGGIFRKDQEALFTPERIGALKTFVRNGGGLLMTKEAPVTLEELLPVTFSEDSLPAEVRTCRKLNDILRVFPDRFPCFGKGRGILPKEGAAVLTEYVDDSGRARGAHIAAHTYGKGRVVYWDDDWRRKGGFRQLDSWTYFGSMLVQITAYAGRAELDPEADRVLYRPLPTVPQIPTETARVRIRPPSFGERQFDDPASVQEMGGVLSVAFANGVALTVTRDPLQIDVRLPGIASPVISGLEPPVFATSLPSPEESWDTTTAEAVPTADATIPPSSLVSTKWILADCLKLERGGVALRLASSEKTHEGMKMLWRFEPGEFTVDGRTFQGVAENIRVDGTDARVEMVRFEAPVRIGDELTGSEAWRMSCYSAPRGFVKVPFEETTEATTRRWSHFASGQAFNWLQSPHGIFCQMMDRPAASNGEIKHAAGKSHLHVATQVLLGRRFAPLDTPRVWHLFSPTPPEGPNAWLAFQQYTRIRYCGQTGITVPRPLPTAQHTNTCGAEQIDQVIEAAGRLGFKRYMLPLCPSSMYAIFSDKLAPMYAKLLEAGLRPKPWSPGAYAQGFDDPMAKAHPEWLAHKRDGKPLLWMNGHDPIYDWTIPACRQWYAELFDKAIAIGMRDIYLDMAGAQTGVVNFRLAEPRPGMAGAVEIYRALSDRDVSFGVEGQCPLALDNFWYRKRLYVDHSGMEWVFTGMGCYTNAPDHMAMDYFRLGMHYAFFVNTISGYACGMETVPGEIRRTEEAGRCNKMFNRALELMPRPFVRVTPFGSVWCDADAAAAFVWSPVSVLEVNLPAEWEAAELHTIDGDVQVLQDGRIPGLPHKSMVLFRKIGPQ
;
A
#
# COMPACT_ATOMS: atom_id res chain seq x y z
N MET A 1 39.94 28.97 9.22
CA MET A 1 40.98 27.92 9.22
C MET A 1 40.38 26.74 9.99
N VAL A 2 40.21 25.51 9.49
CA VAL A 2 40.81 24.75 8.38
C VAL A 2 39.67 24.05 7.61
N PHE A 3 39.78 24.03 6.28
CA PHE A 3 38.87 23.39 5.33
C PHE A 3 39.02 21.85 5.35
N ALA A 4 37.91 21.13 5.16
CA ALA A 4 37.90 19.77 4.60
C ALA A 4 36.65 19.59 3.70
N PRO A 5 36.72 18.80 2.61
CA PRO A 5 36.04 19.12 1.36
C PRO A 5 34.75 18.34 1.08
N ARG A 6 34.02 18.89 0.11
CA ARG A 6 32.81 18.41 -0.57
C ARG A 6 32.81 16.89 -0.85
N ALA A 7 31.81 16.18 -0.35
CA ALA A 7 31.42 14.86 -0.84
C ALA A 7 30.42 15.03 -2.00
N SER A 8 30.76 14.44 -3.13
CA SER A 8 30.00 14.47 -4.37
C SER A 8 28.73 13.62 -4.28
N ALA A 9 27.70 14.10 -4.98
CA ALA A 9 26.50 13.36 -5.33
C ALA A 9 26.86 12.16 -6.22
N SER A 10 26.61 10.94 -5.74
CA SER A 10 26.41 9.72 -6.54
C SER A 10 25.95 8.58 -5.64
N ALA A 11 24.63 8.44 -5.45
CA ALA A 11 23.98 7.19 -5.04
C ALA A 11 22.46 7.33 -5.15
N LEU A 12 21.92 6.96 -6.32
CA LEU A 12 20.56 6.44 -6.43
C LEU A 12 20.55 5.06 -5.75
N LEU A 13 20.20 5.02 -4.47
CA LEU A 13 19.99 3.78 -3.71
C LEU A 13 18.67 3.89 -2.93
N LEU A 14 17.59 3.51 -3.63
CA LEU A 14 16.35 3.01 -3.03
C LEU A 14 16.57 1.52 -2.69
N SER A 15 17.39 1.25 -1.69
CA SER A 15 17.51 -0.06 -1.05
C SER A 15 18.21 0.08 0.30
N ALA A 16 17.48 0.48 1.34
CA ALA A 16 17.83 0.24 2.75
C ALA A 16 16.74 0.84 3.64
N ALA A 17 15.60 0.15 3.74
CA ALA A 17 14.72 0.28 4.88
C ALA A 17 14.04 -1.06 5.08
N CYS A 18 14.41 -1.75 6.17
CA CYS A 18 13.97 -3.07 6.62
C CYS A 18 14.87 -4.27 6.25
N SER A 19 16.13 -4.22 6.66
CA SER A 19 16.89 -5.41 7.02
C SER A 19 17.53 -5.20 8.40
N SER A 20 17.16 -6.11 9.32
CA SER A 20 17.99 -6.59 10.42
C SER A 20 18.75 -5.57 11.28
N PHE A 21 18.13 -5.13 12.37
CA PHE A 21 18.87 -5.11 13.64
C PHE A 21 18.75 -6.51 14.25
N LEU A 22 19.68 -7.39 13.87
CA LEU A 22 20.08 -8.52 14.72
C LEU A 22 21.11 -7.95 15.70
N PRO A 23 20.87 -7.91 17.02
CA PRO A 23 21.98 -7.85 17.95
C PRO A 23 22.75 -9.17 17.85
N ALA A 24 24.06 -9.06 17.82
CA ALA A 24 25.01 -10.16 17.87
C ALA A 24 24.65 -11.19 18.95
N VAL A 25 24.95 -12.46 18.66
CA VAL A 25 24.87 -13.59 19.59
C VAL A 25 25.78 -13.31 20.78
N GLY A 26 25.19 -12.82 21.86
CA GLY A 26 25.74 -12.84 23.21
C GLY A 26 24.88 -13.77 24.07
N ALA A 27 25.49 -14.38 25.08
CA ALA A 27 24.81 -15.13 26.15
C ALA A 27 23.51 -14.40 26.62
N PRO A 28 22.47 -15.12 27.09
CA PRO A 28 21.18 -14.52 27.42
C PRO A 28 21.40 -13.38 28.43
N SER A 29 21.37 -12.15 27.92
CA SER A 29 21.70 -10.96 28.68
C SER A 29 20.41 -10.23 29.01
N GLN A 30 20.26 -9.98 30.31
CA GLN A 30 19.20 -9.26 31.00
C GLN A 30 17.85 -10.00 31.13
N GLN A 31 17.61 -10.53 32.34
CA GLN A 31 16.26 -10.79 32.85
C GLN A 31 15.45 -9.49 32.76
N GLU A 32 14.55 -9.41 31.78
CA GLU A 32 13.54 -8.36 31.72
C GLU A 32 12.69 -8.46 33.01
N LYS A 33 12.50 -7.35 33.73
CA LYS A 33 11.66 -7.33 34.94
C LYS A 33 10.19 -7.27 34.52
N GLY A 34 9.41 -8.30 34.85
CA GLY A 34 7.96 -8.34 34.73
C GLY A 34 7.33 -9.14 35.90
N PRO A 35 6.05 -8.92 36.24
CA PRO A 35 5.35 -9.59 37.36
C PRO A 35 5.22 -11.12 37.19
N LEU A 36 5.42 -11.66 36.00
CA LEU A 36 5.45 -13.09 35.71
C LEU A 36 6.63 -13.43 34.81
N ARG A 37 7.48 -14.36 35.23
CA ARG A 37 8.64 -14.85 34.45
C ARG A 37 8.26 -16.17 33.77
N VAL A 38 8.25 -16.17 32.45
CA VAL A 38 7.80 -17.29 31.63
C VAL A 38 8.97 -17.88 30.86
N LEU A 39 9.14 -19.19 30.96
CA LEU A 39 10.00 -19.97 30.08
C LEU A 39 9.14 -20.60 28.98
N LEU A 40 9.34 -20.17 27.73
CA LEU A 40 8.65 -20.71 26.55
C LEU A 40 9.56 -21.67 25.80
N LEU A 41 9.21 -22.96 25.78
CA LEU A 41 9.82 -23.97 24.93
C LEU A 41 8.85 -24.29 23.79
N GLN A 42 9.18 -23.83 22.59
CA GLN A 42 8.32 -24.05 21.43
C GLN A 42 9.09 -24.66 20.27
N GLY A 43 8.68 -25.86 19.88
CA GLY A 43 9.15 -26.52 18.66
C GLY A 43 8.57 -25.86 17.40
N GLY A 44 9.02 -26.31 16.23
CA GLY A 44 8.66 -25.70 14.95
C GLY A 44 9.71 -24.72 14.45
N ARG A 45 9.33 -23.49 14.13
CA ARG A 45 10.24 -22.50 13.50
C ARG A 45 10.60 -21.41 14.51
N PRO A 46 11.77 -20.76 14.41
CA PRO A 46 12.12 -19.67 15.32
C PRO A 46 11.06 -18.56 15.41
N TRP A 47 10.43 -18.18 14.29
CA TRP A 47 9.42 -17.13 14.26
C TRP A 47 8.07 -17.52 14.88
N THR A 48 7.72 -18.81 14.97
CA THR A 48 6.49 -19.22 15.68
C THR A 48 6.66 -19.01 17.17
N ALA A 49 7.82 -19.38 17.71
CA ALA A 49 8.16 -19.12 19.11
C ALA A 49 8.24 -17.61 19.41
N ARG A 50 8.82 -16.81 18.51
CA ARG A 50 8.86 -15.34 18.65
C ARG A 50 7.47 -14.71 18.68
N SER A 51 6.52 -15.21 17.89
CA SER A 51 5.15 -14.68 17.82
C SER A 51 4.40 -14.97 19.13
N THR A 52 4.42 -16.22 19.60
CA THR A 52 3.89 -16.64 20.91
C THR A 52 4.49 -15.82 22.06
N ALA A 53 5.83 -15.66 22.06
CA ALA A 53 6.52 -14.86 23.07
C ALA A 53 6.10 -13.39 23.04
N ALA A 54 5.89 -12.82 21.85
CA ALA A 54 5.49 -11.42 21.69
C ALA A 54 4.12 -11.13 22.31
N PHE A 55 3.16 -12.07 22.24
CA PHE A 55 1.87 -11.94 22.92
C PHE A 55 2.04 -11.88 24.44
N ILE A 56 2.76 -12.85 25.01
CA ILE A 56 2.97 -12.94 26.46
C ILE A 56 3.75 -11.71 26.97
N LYS A 57 4.78 -11.26 26.24
CA LYS A 57 5.52 -10.02 26.57
C LYS A 57 4.65 -8.77 26.51
N ALA A 58 3.81 -8.65 25.48
CA ALA A 58 2.92 -7.50 25.33
C ALA A 58 1.90 -7.37 26.46
N ALA A 59 1.51 -8.50 27.08
CA ALA A 59 0.62 -8.54 28.22
C ALA A 59 1.29 -8.18 29.56
N GLY A 60 2.61 -7.92 29.55
CA GLY A 60 3.39 -7.46 30.72
C GLY A 60 4.35 -8.49 31.32
N ALA A 61 4.44 -9.72 30.78
CA ALA A 61 5.34 -10.75 31.33
C ALA A 61 6.77 -10.67 30.80
N ALA A 62 7.72 -11.19 31.59
CA ALA A 62 9.09 -11.42 31.16
C ALA A 62 9.21 -12.81 30.52
N VAL A 63 9.63 -12.90 29.25
CA VAL A 63 9.65 -14.18 28.52
C VAL A 63 11.06 -14.54 28.07
N THR A 64 11.54 -15.70 28.54
CA THR A 64 12.72 -16.38 28.02
C THR A 64 12.25 -17.43 27.01
N THR A 65 12.68 -17.31 25.75
CA THR A 65 12.27 -18.23 24.67
C THR A 65 13.41 -19.18 24.33
N ILE A 66 13.11 -20.48 24.32
CA ILE A 66 13.93 -21.52 23.71
C ILE A 66 13.19 -22.01 22.47
N ASP A 67 13.64 -21.57 21.29
CA ASP A 67 13.09 -21.95 20.01
C ASP A 67 13.81 -23.16 19.41
N SER A 68 13.45 -23.55 18.18
CA SER A 68 14.02 -24.72 17.52
C SER A 68 15.56 -24.74 17.41
N ALA A 69 16.22 -23.57 17.36
CA ALA A 69 17.69 -23.51 17.34
C ALA A 69 18.27 -23.84 18.73
N GLY A 70 17.66 -23.28 19.79
CA GLY A 70 18.03 -23.56 21.18
C GLY A 70 17.54 -24.90 21.73
N LEU A 71 16.63 -25.59 21.02
CA LEU A 71 16.17 -26.94 21.33
C LEU A 71 17.05 -28.02 20.69
N ALA A 72 18.29 -27.70 20.27
CA ALA A 72 19.17 -28.61 19.55
C ALA A 72 18.52 -29.29 18.32
N GLY A 73 17.61 -28.59 17.62
CA GLY A 73 16.95 -29.15 16.42
C GLY A 73 15.82 -30.15 16.69
N LEU A 74 15.39 -30.35 17.94
CA LEU A 74 14.31 -31.26 18.38
C LEU A 74 12.88 -30.88 17.90
N GLY A 75 12.78 -30.25 16.73
CA GLY A 75 11.52 -30.00 16.05
C GLY A 75 11.55 -28.96 14.93
N ALA A 76 12.71 -28.71 14.32
CA ALA A 76 12.80 -27.81 13.17
C ALA A 76 12.20 -28.48 11.91
N SER A 77 11.40 -27.74 11.13
CA SER A 77 11.33 -27.98 9.67
C SER A 77 12.50 -27.22 9.01
N PRO A 78 13.00 -27.60 7.81
CA PRO A 78 14.16 -26.95 7.19
C PRO A 78 13.86 -25.56 6.60
N ILE A 79 14.62 -24.50 6.95
CA ILE A 79 14.35 -23.06 6.66
C ILE A 79 14.19 -22.75 5.18
N ARG A 80 14.90 -23.51 4.35
CA ARG A 80 15.03 -23.34 2.89
C ARG A 80 13.74 -23.27 2.08
N MET A 81 12.59 -23.72 2.59
CA MET A 81 11.38 -23.85 1.76
C MET A 81 10.59 -22.54 1.49
N HIS A 82 10.79 -21.43 2.21
CA HIS A 82 9.86 -20.28 2.10
C HIS A 82 10.43 -18.87 2.14
N LEU A 83 11.66 -18.64 2.60
CA LEU A 83 12.27 -17.31 2.62
C LEU A 83 13.78 -17.48 2.38
N MET A 84 14.38 -16.54 1.65
CA MET A 84 15.72 -16.62 1.04
C MET A 84 16.90 -16.65 2.02
N ASP A 85 16.78 -17.34 3.16
CA ASP A 85 17.87 -17.54 4.11
C ASP A 85 18.92 -18.50 3.51
N GLU A 86 20.16 -18.03 3.35
CA GLU A 86 21.26 -18.79 2.74
C GLU A 86 21.76 -19.96 3.61
N PHE A 87 21.50 -19.96 4.92
CA PHE A 87 22.04 -20.93 5.88
C PHE A 87 21.02 -21.40 6.94
N GLU A 88 21.10 -22.69 7.30
CA GLU A 88 20.39 -23.27 8.43
C GLU A 88 21.09 -22.81 9.73
N PRO A 89 20.38 -22.31 10.77
CA PRO A 89 21.01 -21.99 12.05
C PRO A 89 21.56 -23.26 12.70
N GLU A 90 22.77 -23.18 13.25
CA GLU A 90 23.39 -24.28 13.96
C GLU A 90 22.63 -24.60 15.27
N PRO A 91 22.31 -25.89 15.53
CA PRO A 91 21.71 -26.30 16.79
C PRO A 91 22.60 -26.00 18.01
N ASP A 92 22.00 -25.51 19.09
CA ASP A 92 22.65 -25.22 20.38
C ASP A 92 21.78 -25.78 21.53
N ASP A 93 22.32 -26.61 22.44
CA ASP A 93 21.56 -27.18 23.55
C ASP A 93 21.41 -26.17 24.70
N LYS A 94 20.42 -25.30 24.57
CA LYS A 94 20.01 -24.37 25.64
C LYS A 94 19.07 -25.02 26.65
N ILE A 95 18.60 -26.24 26.41
CA ILE A 95 17.63 -26.94 27.28
C ILE A 95 18.32 -27.35 28.58
N THR A 96 19.42 -28.08 28.48
CA THR A 96 20.15 -28.62 29.64
C THR A 96 20.53 -27.54 30.66
N PRO A 97 21.20 -26.44 30.29
CA PRO A 97 21.54 -25.39 31.27
C PRO A 97 20.31 -24.68 31.84
N THR A 98 19.22 -24.56 31.08
CA THR A 98 18.00 -23.87 31.54
C THR A 98 17.19 -24.71 32.54
N PHE A 99 17.15 -26.03 32.36
CA PHE A 99 16.50 -26.94 33.32
C PHE A 99 17.20 -26.96 34.69
N GLY A 100 18.49 -26.61 34.76
CA GLY A 100 19.19 -26.37 36.03
C GLY A 100 18.75 -25.10 36.77
N ARG A 101 18.01 -24.21 36.10
CA ARG A 101 17.64 -22.87 36.58
C ARG A 101 16.12 -22.62 36.58
N LEU A 102 15.30 -23.69 36.64
CA LEU A 102 13.84 -23.56 36.60
C LEU A 102 13.25 -22.67 37.72
N HIS A 103 13.94 -22.56 38.86
CA HIS A 103 13.54 -21.70 39.98
C HIS A 103 13.51 -20.19 39.64
N GLU A 104 14.10 -19.79 38.51
CA GLU A 104 14.05 -18.42 38.02
C GLU A 104 12.76 -18.08 37.27
N PHE A 105 11.90 -19.07 37.03
CA PHE A 105 10.65 -18.90 36.30
C PHE A 105 9.46 -19.14 37.21
N ASP A 106 8.33 -18.57 36.83
CA ASP A 106 7.05 -18.75 37.50
C ASP A 106 6.16 -19.70 36.69
N VAL A 107 6.28 -19.70 35.36
CA VAL A 107 5.56 -20.61 34.45
C VAL A 107 6.47 -21.15 33.37
N ILE A 108 6.28 -22.43 33.03
CA ILE A 108 6.87 -23.05 31.85
C ILE A 108 5.76 -23.37 30.85
N VAL A 109 5.92 -22.96 29.60
CA VAL A 109 5.03 -23.25 28.48
C VAL A 109 5.77 -24.16 27.50
N ILE A 110 5.24 -25.34 27.20
CA ILE A 110 5.85 -26.30 26.27
C ILE A 110 4.87 -26.71 25.18
N GLY A 111 5.23 -26.49 23.91
CA GLY A 111 4.40 -26.87 22.77
C GLY A 111 5.15 -27.09 21.46
N GLY A 112 4.50 -27.73 20.48
CA GLY A 112 5.02 -27.88 19.12
C GLY A 112 6.21 -28.84 18.94
N ILE A 113 6.48 -29.72 19.91
CA ILE A 113 7.56 -30.73 19.86
C ILE A 113 7.04 -32.01 19.18
N PHE A 114 7.74 -32.52 18.15
CA PHE A 114 7.30 -33.74 17.46
C PHE A 114 7.43 -34.97 18.35
N ARG A 115 6.48 -35.90 18.23
CA ARG A 115 6.43 -37.14 19.03
C ARG A 115 7.75 -37.93 19.02
N LYS A 116 8.39 -38.05 17.86
CA LYS A 116 9.68 -38.73 17.70
C LYS A 116 10.85 -38.05 18.44
N ASP A 117 10.71 -36.77 18.77
CA ASP A 117 11.76 -35.93 19.39
C ASP A 117 11.47 -35.70 20.89
N GLN A 118 10.31 -36.18 21.39
CA GLN A 118 9.90 -36.00 22.79
C GLN A 118 10.79 -36.76 23.77
N GLU A 119 11.27 -37.95 23.41
CA GLU A 119 12.14 -38.77 24.27
C GLU A 119 13.46 -38.05 24.60
N ALA A 120 13.98 -37.26 23.66
CA ALA A 120 15.19 -36.46 23.87
C ALA A 120 14.96 -35.21 24.74
N LEU A 121 13.74 -34.67 24.79
CA LEU A 121 13.38 -33.56 25.65
C LEU A 121 13.04 -34.03 27.07
N PHE A 122 12.20 -35.06 27.19
CA PHE A 122 11.61 -35.53 28.44
C PHE A 122 12.36 -36.72 29.04
N THR A 123 13.66 -36.54 29.30
CA THR A 123 14.45 -37.54 30.05
C THR A 123 13.95 -37.66 31.50
N PRO A 124 14.22 -38.78 32.21
CA PRO A 124 13.80 -38.96 33.60
C PRO A 124 14.24 -37.81 34.53
N GLU A 125 15.45 -37.28 34.33
CA GLU A 125 16.01 -36.18 35.13
C GLU A 125 15.20 -34.89 34.93
N ARG A 126 14.88 -34.56 33.66
CA ARG A 126 14.13 -33.36 33.30
C ARG A 126 12.67 -33.45 33.72
N ILE A 127 12.06 -34.64 33.63
CA ILE A 127 10.73 -34.90 34.20
C ILE A 127 10.76 -34.70 35.73
N GLY A 128 11.78 -35.21 36.41
CA GLY A 128 11.97 -35.00 37.85
C GLY A 128 12.11 -33.52 38.23
N ALA A 129 12.86 -32.75 37.43
CA ALA A 129 12.99 -31.30 37.61
C ALA A 129 11.66 -30.57 37.42
N LEU A 130 10.87 -30.91 36.39
CA LEU A 130 9.52 -30.35 36.17
C LEU A 130 8.57 -30.69 37.32
N LYS A 131 8.55 -31.95 37.79
CA LYS A 131 7.72 -32.35 38.94
C LYS A 131 8.09 -31.55 40.19
N THR A 132 9.38 -31.36 40.44
CA THR A 132 9.88 -30.58 41.58
C THR A 132 9.48 -29.11 41.47
N PHE A 133 9.68 -28.52 40.29
CA PHE A 133 9.30 -27.15 39.98
C PHE A 133 7.80 -26.90 40.25
N VAL A 134 6.93 -27.73 39.67
CA VAL A 134 5.48 -27.59 39.85
C VAL A 134 5.08 -27.83 41.31
N ARG A 135 5.61 -28.88 41.96
CA ARG A 135 5.29 -29.16 43.37
C ARG A 135 5.61 -27.97 44.29
N ASN A 136 6.66 -27.20 43.97
CA ASN A 136 7.10 -26.04 44.73
C ASN A 136 6.34 -24.74 44.43
N GLY A 137 5.39 -24.74 43.49
CA GLY A 137 4.56 -23.58 43.18
C GLY A 137 4.60 -23.12 41.73
N GLY A 138 5.50 -23.68 40.91
CA GLY A 138 5.61 -23.34 39.50
C GLY A 138 4.39 -23.75 38.67
N GLY A 139 4.07 -22.97 37.65
CA GLY A 139 3.02 -23.27 36.68
C GLY A 139 3.54 -24.03 35.46
N LEU A 140 2.77 -24.97 34.93
CA LEU A 140 3.10 -25.69 33.70
C LEU A 140 1.94 -25.66 32.71
N LEU A 141 2.19 -25.21 31.48
CA LEU A 141 1.27 -25.32 30.35
C LEU A 141 1.84 -26.32 29.34
N MET A 142 1.07 -27.38 29.08
CA MET A 142 1.38 -28.41 28.09
C MET A 142 0.29 -28.45 27.02
N THR A 143 0.68 -28.83 25.82
CA THR A 143 -0.23 -29.00 24.67
C THR A 143 -0.47 -30.48 24.37
N LYS A 144 -1.27 -30.76 23.33
CA LYS A 144 -1.56 -32.10 22.80
C LYS A 144 -0.34 -33.03 22.73
N GLU A 145 0.82 -32.43 22.50
CA GLU A 145 2.11 -33.07 22.27
C GLU A 145 2.75 -33.61 23.56
N ALA A 146 2.10 -33.54 24.73
CA ALA A 146 2.69 -34.13 25.93
C ALA A 146 2.84 -35.67 25.81
N PRO A 147 4.03 -36.24 26.13
CA PRO A 147 4.20 -37.68 26.17
C PRO A 147 3.42 -38.31 27.32
N VAL A 148 3.11 -39.60 27.19
CA VAL A 148 2.42 -40.40 28.24
C VAL A 148 3.24 -40.43 29.55
N THR A 149 4.57 -40.31 29.47
CA THR A 149 5.44 -40.27 30.65
C THR A 149 5.21 -39.05 31.57
N LEU A 150 4.56 -37.99 31.07
CA LEU A 150 4.15 -36.84 31.88
C LEU A 150 2.73 -36.96 32.45
N GLU A 151 1.98 -38.02 32.14
CA GLU A 151 0.56 -38.15 32.50
C GLU A 151 0.30 -37.93 33.98
N GLU A 152 1.16 -38.41 34.89
CA GLU A 152 1.04 -38.16 36.33
C GLU A 152 0.90 -36.67 36.68
N LEU A 153 1.65 -35.81 35.99
CA LEU A 153 1.68 -34.36 36.20
C LEU A 153 0.48 -33.66 35.53
N LEU A 154 -0.08 -34.24 34.47
CA LEU A 154 -1.15 -33.63 33.68
C LEU A 154 -2.52 -33.73 34.38
N PRO A 155 -3.43 -32.78 34.11
CA PRO A 155 -4.79 -32.79 34.63
C PRO A 155 -5.72 -33.80 33.93
N VAL A 156 -5.20 -34.60 32.99
CA VAL A 156 -5.98 -35.46 32.10
C VAL A 156 -5.35 -36.84 31.99
N THR A 157 -6.15 -37.82 31.61
CA THR A 157 -5.72 -39.11 31.06
C THR A 157 -6.00 -39.15 29.56
N PHE A 158 -5.16 -39.88 28.82
CA PHE A 158 -5.29 -39.98 27.36
C PHE A 158 -6.32 -41.05 26.99
N SER A 159 -7.30 -40.70 26.16
CA SER A 159 -8.27 -41.66 25.62
C SER A 159 -7.67 -42.46 24.45
N GLU A 160 -8.09 -43.71 24.28
CA GLU A 160 -7.85 -44.47 23.04
C GLU A 160 -8.84 -44.07 21.93
N ASP A 161 -10.02 -43.58 22.30
CA ASP A 161 -11.03 -43.10 21.35
C ASP A 161 -10.65 -41.71 20.83
N SER A 162 -10.41 -41.62 19.52
CA SER A 162 -10.24 -40.33 18.85
C SER A 162 -11.55 -39.53 18.85
N LEU A 163 -11.46 -38.21 18.99
CA LEU A 163 -12.62 -37.33 18.81
C LEU A 163 -13.29 -37.61 17.45
N PRO A 164 -14.64 -37.66 17.38
CA PRO A 164 -15.35 -37.79 16.12
C PRO A 164 -14.94 -36.70 15.14
N ALA A 165 -14.87 -37.02 13.83
CA ALA A 165 -14.50 -36.07 12.79
C ALA A 165 -15.44 -34.84 12.68
N GLU A 166 -16.63 -34.96 13.28
CA GLU A 166 -17.71 -33.97 13.29
C GLU A 166 -17.57 -32.92 14.40
N VAL A 167 -16.67 -33.11 15.38
CA VAL A 167 -16.44 -32.11 16.44
C VAL A 167 -15.64 -30.94 15.87
N ARG A 168 -16.31 -29.80 15.67
CA ARG A 168 -15.69 -28.56 15.12
C ARG A 168 -15.75 -27.36 16.06
N THR A 169 -16.42 -27.50 17.20
CA THR A 169 -16.71 -26.37 18.11
C THR A 169 -16.32 -26.70 19.55
N CYS A 170 -15.82 -25.69 20.23
CA CYS A 170 -15.35 -25.70 21.60
C CYS A 170 -16.22 -24.70 22.41
N ARG A 171 -16.54 -25.02 23.67
CA ARG A 171 -17.38 -24.20 24.57
C ARG A 171 -16.61 -23.78 25.82
N LYS A 172 -16.74 -22.52 26.21
CA LYS A 172 -16.20 -21.95 27.44
C LYS A 172 -17.08 -22.31 28.65
N LEU A 173 -16.45 -22.62 29.79
CA LEU A 173 -17.15 -23.05 31.01
C LEU A 173 -16.96 -22.14 32.22
N ASN A 174 -16.09 -21.12 32.14
CA ASN A 174 -15.81 -20.24 33.28
C ASN A 174 -15.26 -18.87 32.84
N ASP A 175 -15.13 -17.96 33.81
CA ASP A 175 -14.72 -16.58 33.62
C ASP A 175 -13.21 -16.34 33.65
N ILE A 176 -12.38 -17.39 33.83
CA ILE A 176 -10.91 -17.25 33.66
C ILE A 176 -10.61 -16.81 32.23
N LEU A 177 -11.44 -17.26 31.29
CA LEU A 177 -11.40 -16.93 29.88
C LEU A 177 -12.42 -15.80 29.59
N ARG A 178 -12.16 -14.59 30.10
CA ARG A 178 -13.13 -13.48 30.06
C ARG A 178 -13.30 -12.79 28.69
N VAL A 179 -12.32 -12.92 27.79
CA VAL A 179 -12.29 -12.18 26.49
C VAL A 179 -12.98 -12.92 25.34
N PHE A 180 -13.31 -14.21 25.50
CA PHE A 180 -13.73 -15.09 24.41
C PHE A 180 -15.24 -15.19 24.26
N PRO A 181 -15.74 -15.48 23.05
CA PRO A 181 -17.11 -15.94 22.85
C PRO A 181 -17.35 -17.27 23.58
N ASP A 182 -18.61 -17.53 23.96
CA ASP A 182 -18.99 -18.75 24.68
C ASP A 182 -18.76 -20.02 23.85
N ARG A 183 -18.78 -19.90 22.52
CA ARG A 183 -18.46 -20.97 21.57
C ARG A 183 -17.46 -20.47 20.54
N PHE A 184 -16.49 -21.31 20.17
CA PHE A 184 -15.44 -20.99 19.20
C PHE A 184 -14.98 -22.24 18.44
N PRO A 185 -14.34 -22.11 17.25
CA PRO A 185 -13.85 -23.26 16.49
C PRO A 185 -12.74 -24.02 17.22
N CYS A 186 -12.60 -25.31 16.95
CA CYS A 186 -11.46 -26.10 17.43
C CYS A 186 -10.36 -26.19 16.34
N PHE A 187 -9.08 -26.22 16.73
CA PHE A 187 -7.95 -26.04 15.80
C PHE A 187 -7.08 -27.30 15.68
N GLY A 188 -7.55 -28.20 14.81
CA GLY A 188 -6.92 -29.49 14.56
C GLY A 188 -7.72 -30.63 15.17
N LYS A 189 -7.23 -31.87 15.00
CA LYS A 189 -7.86 -33.04 15.62
C LYS A 189 -7.30 -33.18 17.04
N GLY A 190 -8.08 -32.91 18.08
CA GLY A 190 -7.65 -33.18 19.46
C GLY A 190 -7.26 -34.64 19.68
N ARG A 191 -6.50 -34.92 20.75
CA ARG A 191 -6.12 -36.29 21.13
C ARG A 191 -7.28 -37.05 21.78
N GLY A 192 -8.30 -36.34 22.26
CA GLY A 192 -9.35 -36.94 23.07
C GLY A 192 -8.82 -37.17 24.48
N ILE A 193 -9.26 -36.34 25.42
CA ILE A 193 -8.77 -36.35 26.79
C ILE A 193 -9.91 -36.51 27.78
N LEU A 194 -9.64 -37.24 28.86
CA LEU A 194 -10.54 -37.38 29.99
C LEU A 194 -9.97 -36.59 31.17
N PRO A 195 -10.71 -35.62 31.74
CA PRO A 195 -10.24 -34.89 32.92
C PRO A 195 -10.14 -35.83 34.11
N LYS A 196 -9.06 -35.72 34.88
CA LYS A 196 -8.89 -36.46 36.15
C LYS A 196 -9.88 -35.96 37.20
N GLU A 197 -10.12 -36.78 38.22
CA GLU A 197 -10.91 -36.37 39.38
C GLU A 197 -10.32 -35.09 40.01
N GLY A 198 -11.18 -34.09 40.25
CA GLY A 198 -10.75 -32.79 40.76
C GLY A 198 -10.03 -31.89 39.77
N ALA A 199 -9.96 -32.24 38.48
CA ALA A 199 -9.51 -31.31 37.42
C ALA A 199 -10.64 -30.32 37.06
N ALA A 200 -10.27 -29.05 36.93
CA ALA A 200 -11.16 -28.02 36.41
C ALA A 200 -11.13 -28.04 34.88
N VAL A 201 -12.27 -28.29 34.24
CA VAL A 201 -12.42 -28.15 32.78
C VAL A 201 -12.66 -26.69 32.46
N LEU A 202 -11.74 -26.08 31.70
CA LEU A 202 -11.84 -24.69 31.30
C LEU A 202 -12.67 -24.50 30.04
N THR A 203 -12.48 -25.40 29.08
CA THR A 203 -13.24 -25.47 27.84
C THR A 203 -13.46 -26.92 27.45
N GLU A 204 -14.54 -27.19 26.72
CA GLU A 204 -14.92 -28.54 26.29
C GLU A 204 -15.26 -28.58 24.79
N TYR A 205 -15.09 -29.75 24.20
CA TYR A 205 -15.56 -30.05 22.85
C TYR A 205 -17.08 -30.24 22.85
N VAL A 206 -17.76 -29.67 21.86
CA VAL A 206 -19.19 -29.86 21.62
C VAL A 206 -19.47 -30.26 20.18
N ASP A 207 -20.49 -31.09 19.97
CA ASP A 207 -20.99 -31.40 18.63
C ASP A 207 -21.97 -30.33 18.12
N ASP A 208 -22.46 -30.50 16.88
CA ASP A 208 -23.41 -29.58 16.22
C ASP A 208 -24.73 -29.41 17.00
N SER A 209 -25.10 -30.38 17.84
CA SER A 209 -26.28 -30.28 18.73
C SER A 209 -25.99 -29.52 20.04
N GLY A 210 -24.73 -29.19 20.30
CA GLY A 210 -24.27 -28.51 21.52
C GLY A 210 -24.02 -29.46 22.71
N ARG A 211 -23.98 -30.78 22.48
CA ARG A 211 -23.69 -31.78 23.51
C ARG A 211 -22.18 -31.90 23.72
N ALA A 212 -21.75 -31.95 24.98
CA ALA A 212 -20.35 -32.12 25.35
C ALA A 212 -19.81 -33.49 24.91
N ARG A 213 -18.59 -33.50 24.35
CA ARG A 213 -17.90 -34.68 23.82
C ARG A 213 -16.54 -34.95 24.45
N GLY A 214 -16.04 -34.04 25.29
CA GLY A 214 -14.79 -34.21 26.04
C GLY A 214 -14.19 -32.89 26.48
N ALA A 215 -13.16 -32.92 27.32
CA ALA A 215 -12.43 -31.70 27.69
C ALA A 215 -11.55 -31.23 26.52
N HIS A 216 -11.43 -29.91 26.35
CA HIS A 216 -10.49 -29.29 25.40
C HIS A 216 -9.32 -28.64 26.15
N ILE A 217 -9.63 -27.90 27.22
CA ILE A 217 -8.62 -27.36 28.14
C ILE A 217 -8.99 -27.78 29.55
N ALA A 218 -8.04 -28.38 30.26
CA ALA A 218 -8.21 -28.82 31.64
C ALA A 218 -7.05 -28.34 32.51
N ALA A 219 -7.32 -28.11 33.79
CA ALA A 219 -6.32 -27.68 34.75
C ALA A 219 -6.46 -28.41 36.08
N HIS A 220 -5.36 -28.62 36.78
CA HIS A 220 -5.34 -29.24 38.11
C HIS A 220 -4.19 -28.68 38.95
N THR A 221 -4.26 -28.89 40.25
CA THR A 221 -3.22 -28.47 41.20
C THR A 221 -2.31 -29.65 41.51
N TYR A 222 -1.00 -29.51 41.28
CA TYR A 222 -0.03 -30.55 41.63
C TYR A 222 0.97 -29.98 42.66
N GLY A 223 0.87 -30.44 43.90
CA GLY A 223 1.54 -29.78 45.03
C GLY A 223 1.05 -28.35 45.21
N LYS A 224 1.96 -27.36 45.21
CA LYS A 224 1.60 -25.92 45.28
C LYS A 224 1.36 -25.30 43.89
N GLY A 225 1.84 -25.93 42.82
CA GLY A 225 1.76 -25.40 41.46
C GLY A 225 0.46 -25.74 40.74
N ARG A 226 0.32 -25.23 39.52
CA ARG A 226 -0.86 -25.44 38.67
C ARG A 226 -0.43 -25.95 37.30
N VAL A 227 -1.04 -27.03 36.84
CA VAL A 227 -0.77 -27.63 35.54
C VAL A 227 -2.00 -27.46 34.67
N VAL A 228 -1.81 -26.91 33.48
CA VAL A 228 -2.84 -26.75 32.45
C VAL A 228 -2.45 -27.59 31.23
N TYR A 229 -3.44 -28.29 30.69
CA TYR A 229 -3.31 -29.04 29.45
C TYR A 229 -4.30 -28.50 28.42
N TRP A 230 -3.82 -28.23 27.21
CA TRP A 230 -4.60 -27.72 26.10
C TRP A 230 -4.49 -28.67 24.90
N ASP A 231 -5.60 -29.32 24.55
CA ASP A 231 -5.67 -30.38 23.54
C ASP A 231 -5.72 -29.87 22.07
N ASP A 232 -4.92 -28.85 21.73
CA ASP A 232 -4.77 -28.34 20.35
C ASP A 232 -3.39 -28.71 19.75
N ASP A 233 -3.33 -28.80 18.43
CA ASP A 233 -2.11 -29.16 17.69
C ASP A 233 -1.25 -27.92 17.37
N TRP A 234 -0.16 -27.78 18.12
CA TRP A 234 0.75 -26.64 17.98
C TRP A 234 1.83 -26.86 16.89
N ARG A 235 1.68 -27.89 16.05
CA ARG A 235 2.57 -28.16 14.92
C ARG A 235 2.09 -27.41 13.68
N ARG A 236 3.05 -26.88 12.91
CA ARG A 236 2.79 -26.06 11.71
C ARG A 236 1.89 -26.75 10.65
N LYS A 237 1.95 -28.08 10.53
CA LYS A 237 1.14 -28.85 9.57
C LYS A 237 -0.17 -29.41 10.17
N GLY A 238 -0.39 -29.28 11.49
CA GLY A 238 -1.46 -29.96 12.22
C GLY A 238 -2.60 -29.07 12.73
N GLY A 239 -2.36 -27.77 12.90
CA GLY A 239 -3.40 -26.81 13.33
C GLY A 239 -2.87 -25.40 13.64
N PHE A 240 -1.60 -25.28 14.05
CA PHE A 240 -1.03 -24.03 14.54
C PHE A 240 -1.15 -22.82 13.61
N ARG A 241 -1.14 -22.99 12.27
CA ARG A 241 -1.34 -21.85 11.35
C ARG A 241 -2.73 -21.23 11.49
N GLN A 242 -3.76 -22.06 11.68
CA GLN A 242 -5.13 -21.61 11.87
C GLN A 242 -5.28 -21.00 13.26
N LEU A 243 -4.70 -21.66 14.28
CA LEU A 243 -4.67 -21.16 15.65
C LEU A 243 -3.97 -19.79 15.75
N ASP A 244 -2.80 -19.62 15.17
CA ASP A 244 -2.05 -18.34 15.15
C ASP A 244 -2.77 -17.24 14.35
N SER A 245 -3.62 -17.62 13.40
CA SER A 245 -4.47 -16.69 12.65
C SER A 245 -5.78 -16.34 13.36
N TRP A 246 -6.14 -17.06 14.43
CA TRP A 246 -7.37 -16.85 15.16
C TRP A 246 -7.23 -15.64 16.10
N THR A 247 -8.20 -14.72 16.05
CA THR A 247 -8.11 -13.42 16.72
C THR A 247 -7.87 -13.51 18.22
N TYR A 248 -8.32 -14.59 18.86
CA TYR A 248 -8.28 -14.73 20.30
C TYR A 248 -7.12 -15.61 20.78
N PHE A 249 -6.28 -16.15 19.89
CA PHE A 249 -5.18 -17.03 20.30
C PHE A 249 -4.23 -16.38 21.30
N GLY A 250 -3.76 -15.15 21.00
CA GLY A 250 -2.88 -14.39 21.90
C GLY A 250 -3.52 -14.18 23.28
N SER A 251 -4.79 -13.74 23.31
CA SER A 251 -5.53 -13.56 24.57
C SER A 251 -5.73 -14.87 25.33
N MET A 252 -5.93 -16.00 24.65
CA MET A 252 -6.12 -17.33 25.25
C MET A 252 -4.85 -17.82 25.89
N LEU A 253 -3.76 -17.73 25.15
CA LEU A 253 -2.42 -18.03 25.64
C LEU A 253 -2.11 -17.20 26.87
N VAL A 254 -2.30 -15.88 26.82
CA VAL A 254 -2.02 -14.98 27.95
C VAL A 254 -2.85 -15.34 29.18
N GLN A 255 -4.16 -15.56 29.05
CA GLN A 255 -5.02 -15.91 30.19
C GLN A 255 -4.67 -17.27 30.78
N ILE A 256 -4.37 -18.26 29.95
CA ILE A 256 -4.00 -19.59 30.43
C ILE A 256 -2.61 -19.59 31.08
N THR A 257 -1.65 -18.86 30.53
CA THR A 257 -0.33 -18.68 31.13
C THR A 257 -0.42 -17.92 32.46
N ALA A 258 -1.19 -16.83 32.52
CA ALA A 258 -1.46 -16.08 33.75
C ALA A 258 -2.16 -16.96 34.80
N TYR A 259 -3.15 -17.76 34.36
CA TYR A 259 -3.83 -18.73 35.20
C TYR A 259 -2.83 -19.77 35.73
N ALA A 260 -2.00 -20.40 34.89
CA ALA A 260 -0.97 -21.35 35.35
C ALA A 260 0.00 -20.71 36.36
N GLY A 261 0.38 -19.45 36.14
CA GLY A 261 1.31 -18.69 36.98
C GLY A 261 0.71 -18.00 38.19
N ARG A 262 -0.62 -18.06 38.36
CA ARG A 262 -1.35 -17.35 39.43
C ARG A 262 -1.06 -15.84 39.44
N ALA A 263 -0.91 -15.25 38.26
CA ALA A 263 -0.68 -13.82 38.08
C ALA A 263 -1.81 -13.18 37.27
N GLU A 264 -1.82 -11.86 37.23
CA GLU A 264 -2.66 -11.09 36.32
C GLU A 264 -1.80 -10.54 35.18
N LEU A 265 -2.24 -10.80 33.95
CA LEU A 265 -1.69 -10.21 32.73
C LEU A 265 -2.84 -9.53 31.98
N ASP A 266 -2.54 -8.55 31.14
CA ASP A 266 -3.55 -7.90 30.31
C ASP A 266 -3.82 -8.71 29.03
N PRO A 267 -4.96 -9.42 28.91
CA PRO A 267 -5.26 -10.20 27.71
C PRO A 267 -5.80 -9.36 26.56
N GLU A 268 -6.01 -8.06 26.77
CA GLU A 268 -6.58 -7.13 25.80
C GLU A 268 -5.58 -6.09 25.29
N ALA A 269 -4.32 -6.16 25.72
CA ALA A 269 -3.27 -5.28 25.22
C ALA A 269 -3.22 -5.28 23.68
N ASP A 270 -2.94 -4.13 23.05
CA ASP A 270 -3.05 -3.91 21.59
C ASP A 270 -2.24 -4.89 20.71
N ARG A 271 -1.20 -5.52 21.27
CA ARG A 271 -0.40 -6.55 20.58
C ARG A 271 -0.92 -7.97 20.81
N VAL A 272 -1.80 -8.18 21.79
CA VAL A 272 -2.42 -9.45 22.18
C VAL A 272 -3.75 -9.64 21.48
N LEU A 273 -4.62 -8.63 21.52
CA LEU A 273 -5.92 -8.63 20.85
C LEU A 273 -5.98 -7.50 19.82
N TYR A 274 -6.10 -7.84 18.54
CA TYR A 274 -6.21 -6.80 17.52
C TYR A 274 -7.56 -6.09 17.65
N ARG A 275 -7.53 -4.79 17.98
CA ARG A 275 -8.72 -3.95 17.99
C ARG A 275 -8.80 -3.15 16.69
N PRO A 276 -9.97 -3.09 16.04
CA PRO A 276 -10.25 -2.13 14.98
C PRO A 276 -9.97 -0.68 15.38
N LEU A 277 -9.85 0.25 14.42
CA LEU A 277 -9.83 1.67 14.77
C LEU A 277 -11.18 2.07 15.40
N PRO A 278 -11.20 3.05 16.32
CA PRO A 278 -12.44 3.63 16.82
C PRO A 278 -13.32 4.07 15.66
N THR A 279 -14.63 3.82 15.77
CA THR A 279 -15.58 4.32 14.78
C THR A 279 -15.62 5.84 14.84
N VAL A 280 -15.46 6.51 13.70
CA VAL A 280 -15.64 7.98 13.63
C VAL A 280 -17.10 8.30 14.00
N PRO A 281 -17.33 9.24 14.95
CA PRO A 281 -18.67 9.60 15.36
C PRO A 281 -19.55 9.99 14.18
N GLN A 282 -20.77 9.47 14.15
CA GLN A 282 -21.81 9.98 13.27
C GLN A 282 -22.40 11.23 13.91
N ILE A 283 -22.36 12.35 13.19
CA ILE A 283 -22.92 13.62 13.64
C ILE A 283 -24.22 13.83 12.87
N PRO A 284 -25.40 13.60 13.49
CA PRO A 284 -26.67 13.80 12.81
C PRO A 284 -26.80 15.22 12.26
N THR A 285 -27.29 15.34 11.04
CA THR A 285 -27.54 16.63 10.39
C THR A 285 -29.04 16.86 10.25
N GLU A 286 -29.56 17.96 10.78
CA GLU A 286 -30.99 18.25 10.71
C GLU A 286 -31.44 18.51 9.27
N THR A 287 -30.80 19.47 8.58
CA THR A 287 -31.04 19.73 7.16
C THR A 287 -29.72 19.74 6.40
N ALA A 288 -29.58 18.85 5.42
CA ALA A 288 -28.45 18.83 4.49
C ALA A 288 -28.87 19.34 3.11
N ARG A 289 -28.01 20.15 2.48
CA ARG A 289 -28.22 20.64 1.11
C ARG A 289 -27.13 20.09 0.21
N VAL A 290 -27.51 19.53 -0.93
CA VAL A 290 -26.55 19.05 -1.93
C VAL A 290 -26.99 19.47 -3.33
N ARG A 291 -26.01 19.94 -4.12
CA ARG A 291 -26.20 20.21 -5.54
C ARG A 291 -25.56 19.12 -6.34
N ILE A 292 -26.35 18.44 -7.17
CA ILE A 292 -25.88 17.37 -8.05
C ILE A 292 -25.73 17.97 -9.45
N ARG A 293 -24.58 17.71 -10.06
CA ARG A 293 -24.28 18.10 -11.44
C ARG A 293 -23.18 17.19 -12.00
N PRO A 294 -23.16 16.94 -13.31
CA PRO A 294 -22.03 16.28 -13.95
C PRO A 294 -20.70 17.00 -13.65
N PRO A 295 -19.57 16.28 -13.62
CA PRO A 295 -18.26 16.90 -13.51
C PRO A 295 -17.98 17.77 -14.75
N SER A 296 -17.31 18.91 -14.55
CA SER A 296 -16.96 19.84 -15.62
C SER A 296 -15.45 20.01 -15.71
N PHE A 297 -14.89 19.65 -16.86
CA PHE A 297 -13.48 19.86 -17.17
C PHE A 297 -13.34 20.68 -18.45
N GLY A 298 -12.46 21.65 -18.45
CA GLY A 298 -12.20 22.47 -19.61
C GLY A 298 -10.76 22.95 -19.63
N GLU A 299 -10.14 22.91 -20.80
CA GLU A 299 -8.82 23.46 -21.05
C GLU A 299 -8.92 24.46 -22.18
N ARG A 300 -8.57 25.71 -21.89
CA ARG A 300 -8.55 26.77 -22.87
C ARG A 300 -7.10 27.10 -23.22
N GLN A 301 -6.79 26.95 -24.49
CA GLN A 301 -5.57 27.50 -25.09
C GLN A 301 -5.87 28.90 -25.65
N PHE A 302 -4.84 29.73 -25.71
CA PHE A 302 -4.94 31.10 -26.16
C PHE A 302 -4.12 31.26 -27.44
N ASP A 303 -4.77 31.59 -28.54
CA ASP A 303 -4.08 31.74 -29.83
C ASP A 303 -3.55 33.15 -30.08
N ASP A 304 -4.04 34.12 -29.31
CA ASP A 304 -3.63 35.52 -29.38
C ASP A 304 -2.13 35.68 -29.07
N PRO A 305 -1.34 36.31 -29.95
CA PRO A 305 0.10 36.47 -29.77
C PRO A 305 0.46 37.18 -28.46
N ALA A 306 1.51 36.71 -27.79
CA ALA A 306 2.07 37.44 -26.64
C ALA A 306 2.54 38.85 -27.05
N SER A 307 2.27 39.81 -26.17
CA SER A 307 2.89 41.13 -26.22
C SER A 307 4.26 41.06 -25.58
N VAL A 308 5.28 41.56 -26.27
CA VAL A 308 6.67 41.54 -25.81
C VAL A 308 7.21 42.95 -25.90
N GLN A 309 7.69 43.49 -24.79
CA GLN A 309 8.24 44.85 -24.68
C GLN A 309 9.57 44.81 -23.94
N GLU A 310 10.55 45.59 -24.38
CA GLU A 310 11.84 45.69 -23.70
C GLU A 310 12.11 47.16 -23.35
N MET A 311 12.30 47.44 -22.06
CA MET A 311 12.62 48.78 -21.55
C MET A 311 13.64 48.68 -20.42
N GLY A 312 14.73 49.44 -20.49
CA GLY A 312 15.72 49.53 -19.41
C GLY A 312 16.42 48.20 -19.07
N GLY A 313 16.58 47.29 -20.05
CA GLY A 313 17.20 45.96 -19.83
C GLY A 313 16.27 44.91 -19.23
N VAL A 314 14.99 45.26 -19.03
CA VAL A 314 13.94 44.35 -18.56
C VAL A 314 13.02 44.00 -19.74
N LEU A 315 12.86 42.70 -19.98
CA LEU A 315 11.95 42.18 -20.99
C LEU A 315 10.62 41.79 -20.32
N SER A 316 9.53 42.43 -20.74
CA SER A 316 8.18 42.15 -20.26
C SER A 316 7.39 41.39 -21.32
N VAL A 317 6.77 40.30 -20.91
CA VAL A 317 5.87 39.48 -21.74
C VAL A 317 4.49 39.51 -21.11
N ALA A 318 3.46 39.81 -21.89
CA ALA A 318 2.07 39.69 -21.46
C ALA A 318 1.32 38.70 -22.37
N PHE A 319 0.70 37.70 -21.75
CA PHE A 319 -0.09 36.69 -22.41
C PHE A 319 -1.58 37.05 -22.43
N ALA A 320 -2.32 36.46 -23.35
CA ALA A 320 -3.74 36.73 -23.53
C ALA A 320 -4.64 36.24 -22.39
N ASN A 321 -4.16 35.29 -21.57
CA ASN A 321 -4.84 34.92 -20.32
C ASN A 321 -4.59 35.91 -19.17
N GLY A 322 -3.86 37.00 -19.42
CA GLY A 322 -3.51 38.03 -18.45
C GLY A 322 -2.28 37.71 -17.59
N VAL A 323 -1.65 36.54 -17.75
CA VAL A 323 -0.38 36.23 -17.10
C VAL A 323 0.72 37.11 -17.70
N ALA A 324 1.62 37.61 -16.85
CA ALA A 324 2.75 38.41 -17.29
C ALA A 324 4.07 37.85 -16.74
N LEU A 325 5.10 37.87 -17.59
CA LEU A 325 6.48 37.56 -17.23
C LEU A 325 7.30 38.84 -17.23
N THR A 326 8.16 39.01 -16.23
CA THR A 326 9.21 40.01 -16.23
C THR A 326 10.55 39.31 -16.17
N VAL A 327 11.34 39.43 -17.24
CA VAL A 327 12.64 38.78 -17.38
C VAL A 327 13.74 39.81 -17.11
N THR A 328 14.50 39.56 -16.05
CA THR A 328 15.75 40.26 -15.73
C THR A 328 16.90 39.49 -16.38
N ARG A 329 17.82 40.17 -17.08
CA ARG A 329 18.89 39.51 -17.85
C ARG A 329 20.14 39.14 -17.03
N ASP A 330 20.45 39.88 -15.97
CA ASP A 330 21.65 39.66 -15.14
C ASP A 330 21.36 39.94 -13.65
N PRO A 331 21.23 38.90 -12.80
CA PRO A 331 21.16 37.48 -13.18
C PRO A 331 19.90 37.17 -14.00
N LEU A 332 19.97 36.15 -14.87
CA LEU A 332 18.82 35.73 -15.66
C LEU A 332 17.74 35.12 -14.76
N GLN A 333 16.65 35.85 -14.54
CA GLN A 333 15.55 35.48 -13.65
C GLN A 333 14.21 35.96 -14.21
N ILE A 334 13.14 35.22 -13.89
CA ILE A 334 11.78 35.55 -14.34
C ILE A 334 10.85 35.68 -13.15
N ASP A 335 10.14 36.81 -13.07
CA ASP A 335 8.99 36.96 -12.19
C ASP A 335 7.71 36.66 -12.98
N VAL A 336 6.86 35.79 -12.44
CA VAL A 336 5.55 35.44 -13.01
C VAL A 336 4.45 36.09 -12.18
N ARG A 337 3.71 37.00 -12.82
CA ARG A 337 2.51 37.63 -12.25
C ARG A 337 1.27 37.04 -12.87
N LEU A 338 0.30 36.75 -12.03
CA LEU A 338 -1.00 36.23 -12.44
C LEU A 338 -2.02 37.37 -12.58
N PRO A 339 -3.12 37.15 -13.34
CA PRO A 339 -4.12 38.18 -13.57
C PRO A 339 -4.68 38.73 -12.24
N GLY A 340 -4.66 40.05 -12.10
CA GLY A 340 -5.21 40.72 -10.91
C GLY A 340 -4.35 40.64 -9.64
N ILE A 341 -3.16 40.04 -9.69
CA ILE A 341 -2.22 39.99 -8.55
C ILE A 341 -1.03 40.91 -8.82
N ALA A 342 -0.83 41.89 -7.93
CA ALA A 342 0.25 42.87 -8.07
C ALA A 342 1.64 42.24 -7.83
N SER A 343 1.75 41.41 -6.80
CA SER A 343 2.98 40.69 -6.44
C SER A 343 3.19 39.46 -7.31
N PRO A 344 4.43 39.13 -7.69
CA PRO A 344 4.71 37.89 -8.42
C PRO A 344 4.41 36.66 -7.55
N VAL A 345 3.68 35.70 -8.11
CA VAL A 345 3.38 34.41 -7.45
C VAL A 345 4.56 33.45 -7.58
N ILE A 346 5.35 33.60 -8.65
CA ILE A 346 6.66 32.99 -8.78
C ILE A 346 7.67 34.13 -8.90
N SER A 347 8.63 34.23 -7.97
CA SER A 347 9.62 35.31 -7.98
C SER A 347 11.02 34.76 -8.13
N GLY A 348 11.78 35.29 -9.10
CA GLY A 348 13.14 34.83 -9.36
C GLY A 348 13.22 33.41 -9.92
N LEU A 349 12.32 33.03 -10.83
CA LEU A 349 12.40 31.75 -11.55
C LEU A 349 13.69 31.72 -12.38
N GLU A 350 14.57 30.78 -12.04
CA GLU A 350 15.85 30.58 -12.74
C GLU A 350 15.71 29.55 -13.87
N PRO A 351 16.58 29.58 -14.88
CA PRO A 351 16.62 28.54 -15.90
C PRO A 351 16.78 27.14 -15.28
N PRO A 352 16.16 26.10 -15.88
CA PRO A 352 16.20 24.76 -15.32
C PRO A 352 17.60 24.15 -15.21
N VAL A 353 17.76 23.30 -14.19
CA VAL A 353 19.02 22.58 -13.92
C VAL A 353 19.01 21.24 -14.65
N PHE A 354 20.13 20.90 -15.29
CA PHE A 354 20.27 19.64 -16.03
C PHE A 354 21.15 18.66 -15.28
N ALA A 355 20.86 17.37 -15.39
CA ALA A 355 21.88 16.34 -15.17
C ALA A 355 22.39 15.87 -16.52
N THR A 356 23.71 15.94 -16.71
CA THR A 356 24.34 15.50 -17.95
C THR A 356 25.48 14.53 -17.70
N SER A 357 25.75 13.68 -18.68
CA SER A 357 26.92 12.80 -18.70
C SER A 357 27.72 13.05 -19.97
N LEU A 358 29.04 13.12 -19.87
CA LEU A 358 29.91 13.18 -21.04
C LEU A 358 29.98 11.80 -21.72
N PRO A 359 30.15 11.73 -23.05
CA PRO A 359 30.53 10.49 -23.73
C PRO A 359 31.89 10.00 -23.19
N SER A 360 32.00 8.74 -22.79
CA SER A 360 33.31 8.14 -22.44
C SER A 360 34.03 7.66 -23.72
N PRO A 361 35.35 7.89 -23.88
CA PRO A 361 36.14 7.34 -25.00
C PRO A 361 36.14 5.81 -25.08
N GLU A 362 35.78 5.12 -23.99
CA GLU A 362 35.79 3.66 -23.87
C GLU A 362 34.44 3.01 -24.20
N GLU A 363 33.41 3.81 -24.52
CA GLU A 363 32.11 3.29 -24.93
C GLU A 363 32.17 2.76 -26.38
N SER A 364 32.29 1.43 -26.51
CA SER A 364 32.10 0.74 -27.78
C SER A 364 30.67 0.18 -27.87
N TRP A 365 30.02 0.39 -29.01
CA TRP A 365 28.63 0.00 -29.25
C TRP A 365 28.59 -1.03 -30.39
N ASP A 366 27.84 -2.10 -30.21
CA ASP A 366 27.52 -3.00 -31.31
C ASP A 366 26.56 -2.27 -32.25
N THR A 367 27.04 -1.98 -33.45
CA THR A 367 26.27 -1.28 -34.49
C THR A 367 25.02 -2.04 -34.96
N THR A 368 24.94 -3.33 -34.66
CA THR A 368 23.86 -4.23 -35.08
C THR A 368 22.72 -4.24 -34.05
N THR A 369 23.06 -4.28 -32.76
CA THR A 369 22.08 -4.39 -31.66
C THR A 369 21.85 -3.06 -30.93
N ALA A 370 22.68 -2.04 -31.20
CA ALA A 370 22.73 -0.78 -30.47
C ALA A 370 22.96 -0.95 -28.95
N GLU A 371 23.57 -2.07 -28.56
CA GLU A 371 23.94 -2.39 -27.18
C GLU A 371 25.40 -2.01 -26.89
N ALA A 372 25.67 -1.67 -25.64
CA ALA A 372 27.03 -1.48 -25.17
C ALA A 372 27.77 -2.81 -25.24
N VAL A 373 28.95 -2.83 -25.88
CA VAL A 373 29.84 -3.99 -25.81
C VAL A 373 30.49 -3.96 -24.43
N PRO A 374 30.34 -5.01 -23.60
CA PRO A 374 30.96 -5.04 -22.29
C PRO A 374 32.48 -5.16 -22.45
N THR A 375 33.19 -4.04 -22.42
CA THR A 375 34.63 -4.04 -22.09
C THR A 375 34.74 -4.15 -20.57
N ALA A 376 35.73 -4.88 -20.08
CA ALA A 376 35.85 -5.26 -18.66
C ALA A 376 35.92 -4.06 -17.68
N ASP A 377 36.14 -2.84 -18.18
CA ASP A 377 36.36 -1.62 -17.40
C ASP A 377 35.44 -0.43 -17.77
N ALA A 378 34.55 -0.54 -18.76
CA ALA A 378 33.71 0.60 -19.18
C ALA A 378 32.57 0.87 -18.18
N THR A 379 32.85 1.72 -17.19
CA THR A 379 31.83 2.32 -16.32
C THR A 379 31.29 3.59 -16.97
N ILE A 380 29.97 3.69 -17.17
CA ILE A 380 29.37 4.94 -17.65
C ILE A 380 29.57 6.00 -16.56
N PRO A 381 30.19 7.17 -16.86
CA PRO A 381 30.46 8.19 -15.87
C PRO A 381 29.17 8.60 -15.12
N PRO A 382 29.25 8.90 -13.82
CA PRO A 382 28.11 9.44 -13.09
C PRO A 382 27.70 10.77 -13.72
N SER A 383 26.39 11.02 -13.76
CA SER A 383 25.87 12.32 -14.19
C SER A 383 26.30 13.41 -13.21
N SER A 384 26.82 14.51 -13.72
CA SER A 384 26.99 15.73 -12.94
C SER A 384 25.75 16.61 -13.08
N LEU A 385 25.32 17.20 -11.96
CA LEU A 385 24.38 18.31 -12.03
C LEU A 385 25.11 19.52 -12.61
N VAL A 386 24.57 20.03 -13.71
CA VAL A 386 25.06 21.21 -14.40
C VAL A 386 24.09 22.34 -14.10
N SER A 387 24.52 23.25 -13.24
CA SER A 387 24.00 24.61 -13.22
C SER A 387 24.95 25.43 -14.06
N THR A 388 24.51 25.85 -15.24
CA THR A 388 25.30 26.69 -16.14
C THR A 388 24.80 28.12 -16.06
N LYS A 389 25.70 29.08 -16.28
CA LYS A 389 25.29 30.47 -16.53
C LYS A 389 24.73 30.58 -17.95
N TRP A 390 23.48 31.06 -18.03
CA TRP A 390 22.77 31.21 -19.29
C TRP A 390 22.80 32.66 -19.76
N ILE A 391 23.11 32.86 -21.05
CA ILE A 391 22.96 34.15 -21.72
C ILE A 391 21.69 34.12 -22.56
N LEU A 392 20.81 35.11 -22.32
CA LEU A 392 19.63 35.33 -23.15
C LEU A 392 20.03 35.96 -24.49
N ALA A 393 19.94 35.16 -25.55
CA ALA A 393 20.23 35.62 -26.90
C ALA A 393 19.03 36.36 -27.53
N ASP A 394 17.83 35.79 -27.39
CA ASP A 394 16.62 36.32 -28.06
C ASP A 394 15.34 35.87 -27.35
N CYS A 395 14.23 36.57 -27.60
CA CYS A 395 12.88 36.19 -27.21
C CYS A 395 12.00 36.03 -28.46
N LEU A 396 11.63 34.80 -28.76
CA LEU A 396 10.85 34.44 -29.94
C LEU A 396 9.36 34.35 -29.55
N LYS A 397 8.48 34.90 -30.38
CA LYS A 397 7.05 34.60 -30.27
C LYS A 397 6.79 33.21 -30.86
N LEU A 398 6.04 32.39 -30.14
CA LEU A 398 5.64 31.06 -30.59
C LEU A 398 4.23 31.08 -31.18
N GLU A 399 3.89 30.02 -31.90
CA GLU A 399 2.51 29.73 -32.26
C GLU A 399 1.65 29.57 -31.00
N ARG A 400 0.36 29.91 -31.09
CA ARG A 400 -0.60 29.84 -29.96
C ARG A 400 -0.23 30.70 -28.76
N GLY A 401 0.12 31.95 -29.01
CA GLY A 401 0.29 32.96 -27.96
C GLY A 401 1.48 32.77 -27.01
N GLY A 402 2.33 31.76 -27.20
CA GLY A 402 3.50 31.50 -26.34
C GLY A 402 4.73 32.35 -26.69
N VAL A 403 5.79 32.21 -25.87
CA VAL A 403 7.12 32.76 -26.14
C VAL A 403 8.23 31.74 -25.86
N ALA A 404 9.38 31.89 -26.50
CA ALA A 404 10.58 31.11 -26.23
C ALA A 404 11.78 32.03 -25.99
N LEU A 405 12.42 31.87 -24.84
CA LEU A 405 13.71 32.48 -24.56
C LEU A 405 14.80 31.58 -25.12
N ARG A 406 15.56 32.09 -26.08
CA ARG A 406 16.71 31.38 -26.65
C ARG A 406 17.93 31.62 -25.76
N LEU A 407 18.41 30.55 -25.15
CA LEU A 407 19.51 30.58 -24.19
C LEU A 407 20.73 29.84 -24.73
N ALA A 408 21.91 30.40 -24.49
CA ALA A 408 23.20 29.78 -24.75
C ALA A 408 24.01 29.72 -23.45
N SER A 409 24.66 28.59 -23.20
CA SER A 409 25.56 28.43 -22.06
C SER A 409 26.80 29.31 -22.23
N SER A 410 27.17 30.05 -21.19
CA SER A 410 28.41 30.83 -21.14
C SER A 410 29.57 30.08 -20.49
N GLU A 411 29.35 28.85 -20.01
CA GLU A 411 30.39 28.05 -19.37
C GLU A 411 31.18 27.23 -20.38
N LYS A 412 32.51 27.26 -20.25
CA LYS A 412 33.44 26.53 -21.12
C LYS A 412 33.20 25.02 -21.15
N THR A 413 32.74 24.44 -20.05
CA THR A 413 32.42 23.00 -19.93
C THR A 413 31.21 22.60 -20.76
N HIS A 414 30.40 23.57 -21.21
CA HIS A 414 29.18 23.38 -21.98
C HIS A 414 29.03 24.44 -23.07
N GLU A 415 30.14 24.87 -23.69
CA GLU A 415 30.20 26.01 -24.63
C GLU A 415 29.34 25.81 -25.90
N GLY A 416 28.82 24.60 -26.13
CA GLY A 416 27.87 24.26 -27.20
C GLY A 416 26.40 24.12 -26.78
N MET A 417 26.06 24.19 -25.48
CA MET A 417 24.70 23.94 -25.02
C MET A 417 23.76 25.09 -25.38
N LYS A 418 22.74 24.80 -26.21
CA LYS A 418 21.73 25.75 -26.68
C LYS A 418 20.34 25.21 -26.37
N MET A 419 19.48 26.05 -25.81
CA MET A 419 18.10 25.67 -25.53
C MET A 419 17.10 26.77 -25.82
N LEU A 420 15.88 26.37 -26.14
CA LEU A 420 14.68 27.19 -26.11
C LEU A 420 13.95 26.90 -24.80
N TRP A 421 13.81 27.93 -23.98
CA TRP A 421 13.00 27.90 -22.77
C TRP A 421 11.63 28.52 -23.07
N ARG A 422 10.62 27.67 -23.21
CA ARG A 422 9.30 28.02 -23.75
C ARG A 422 8.27 28.22 -22.64
N PHE A 423 7.43 29.22 -22.85
CA PHE A 423 6.31 29.58 -21.99
C PHE A 423 5.02 29.67 -22.79
N GLU A 424 3.98 28.98 -22.33
CA GLU A 424 2.66 28.97 -22.98
C GLU A 424 1.55 29.27 -21.96
N PRO A 425 0.62 30.20 -22.25
CA PRO A 425 -0.49 30.49 -21.35
C PRO A 425 -1.54 29.39 -21.37
N GLY A 426 -2.21 29.17 -20.23
CA GLY A 426 -3.32 28.22 -20.13
C GLY A 426 -4.33 28.59 -19.06
N GLU A 427 -5.55 28.09 -19.26
CA GLU A 427 -6.64 28.15 -18.30
C GLU A 427 -7.31 26.77 -18.20
N PHE A 428 -7.49 26.31 -16.96
CA PHE A 428 -8.02 24.99 -16.63
C PHE A 428 -9.23 25.16 -15.72
N THR A 429 -10.40 24.73 -16.18
CA THR A 429 -11.58 24.61 -15.33
C THR A 429 -11.68 23.18 -14.82
N VAL A 430 -11.58 22.99 -13.51
CA VAL A 430 -11.65 21.69 -12.84
C VAL A 430 -12.79 21.73 -11.82
N ASP A 431 -13.90 21.09 -12.17
CA ASP A 431 -15.13 20.97 -11.38
C ASP A 431 -15.67 22.30 -10.80
N GLY A 432 -15.75 23.34 -11.63
CA GLY A 432 -16.27 24.66 -11.25
C GLY A 432 -15.24 25.58 -10.60
N ARG A 433 -13.98 25.16 -10.54
CA ARG A 433 -12.85 26.01 -10.16
C ARG A 433 -11.97 26.30 -11.37
N THR A 434 -11.69 27.56 -11.61
CA THR A 434 -10.75 27.99 -12.66
C THR A 434 -9.36 28.13 -12.07
N PHE A 435 -8.38 27.56 -12.78
CA PHE A 435 -6.96 27.74 -12.58
C PHE A 435 -6.38 28.44 -13.80
N GLN A 436 -5.59 29.48 -13.58
CA GLN A 436 -4.87 30.19 -14.62
C GLN A 436 -3.38 30.05 -14.39
N GLY A 437 -2.61 30.05 -15.47
CA GLY A 437 -1.18 29.91 -15.33
C GLY A 437 -0.41 29.84 -16.65
N VAL A 438 0.80 29.34 -16.54
CA VAL A 438 1.75 29.21 -17.64
C VAL A 438 2.42 27.84 -17.59
N ALA A 439 2.60 27.22 -18.75
CA ALA A 439 3.41 26.03 -18.92
C ALA A 439 4.85 26.42 -19.20
N GLU A 440 5.78 25.70 -18.60
CA GLU A 440 7.20 25.73 -18.90
C GLU A 440 7.60 24.49 -19.72
N ASN A 441 8.38 24.66 -20.79
CA ASN A 441 8.92 23.57 -21.60
C ASN A 441 10.35 23.90 -22.04
N ILE A 442 11.17 22.86 -22.20
CA ILE A 442 12.54 23.02 -22.71
C ILE A 442 12.71 22.19 -23.97
N ARG A 443 13.26 22.84 -25.00
CA ARG A 443 13.89 22.17 -26.12
C ARG A 443 15.38 22.43 -26.11
N VAL A 444 16.18 21.39 -26.02
CA VAL A 444 17.65 21.49 -26.17
C VAL A 444 17.96 21.25 -27.64
N ASP A 445 18.52 22.25 -28.31
CA ASP A 445 18.83 22.22 -29.74
C ASP A 445 20.25 21.72 -30.04
N GLY A 446 21.18 21.87 -29.09
CA GLY A 446 22.56 21.38 -29.24
C GLY A 446 23.24 21.22 -27.88
N THR A 447 24.05 20.18 -27.74
CA THR A 447 24.95 19.92 -26.59
C THR A 447 25.85 18.74 -26.94
N ASP A 448 27.09 18.75 -26.46
CA ASP A 448 28.03 17.63 -26.60
C ASP A 448 27.85 16.58 -25.48
N ALA A 449 27.08 16.92 -24.44
CA ALA A 449 26.77 16.03 -23.33
C ALA A 449 25.40 15.35 -23.51
N ARG A 450 25.25 14.12 -23.02
CA ARG A 450 23.95 13.45 -23.00
C ARG A 450 23.13 13.95 -21.82
N VAL A 451 21.89 14.34 -22.08
CA VAL A 451 20.97 14.87 -21.06
C VAL A 451 20.17 13.72 -20.47
N GLU A 452 20.18 13.62 -19.15
CA GLU A 452 19.54 12.52 -18.45
C GLU A 452 18.31 12.93 -17.66
N MET A 453 18.26 14.20 -17.25
CA MET A 453 17.20 14.75 -16.42
C MET A 453 17.19 16.27 -16.53
N VAL A 454 15.99 16.84 -16.35
CA VAL A 454 15.75 18.27 -16.18
C VAL A 454 15.00 18.51 -14.88
N ARG A 455 15.45 19.49 -14.09
CA ARG A 455 14.80 19.93 -12.86
C ARG A 455 14.24 21.34 -13.04
N PHE A 456 12.92 21.42 -13.00
CA PHE A 456 12.14 22.64 -12.92
C PHE A 456 12.00 23.03 -11.46
N GLU A 457 12.38 24.25 -11.08
CA GLU A 457 12.29 24.73 -9.71
C GLU A 457 11.73 26.16 -9.68
N ALA A 458 10.58 26.32 -9.03
CA ALA A 458 9.88 27.59 -8.93
C ALA A 458 9.84 28.06 -7.47
N PRO A 459 10.35 29.27 -7.16
CA PRO A 459 10.14 29.92 -5.87
C PRO A 459 8.72 30.52 -5.85
N VAL A 460 7.80 29.84 -5.17
CA VAL A 460 6.37 30.15 -5.14
C VAL A 460 5.99 30.87 -3.85
N ARG A 461 5.19 31.92 -3.95
CA ARG A 461 4.59 32.61 -2.81
C ARG A 461 3.11 32.88 -3.10
N ILE A 462 2.22 32.45 -2.21
CA ILE A 462 0.78 32.66 -2.34
C ILE A 462 0.30 33.64 -1.27
N GLY A 463 0.25 34.92 -1.61
CA GLY A 463 -0.08 36.01 -0.69
C GLY A 463 1.16 36.61 -0.01
N ASP A 464 0.94 37.45 1.01
CA ASP A 464 2.03 38.20 1.65
C ASP A 464 2.66 37.45 2.85
N GLU A 465 2.06 36.38 3.35
CA GLU A 465 2.62 35.58 4.45
C GLU A 465 2.46 34.09 4.16
N LEU A 466 3.33 33.25 4.75
CA LEU A 466 3.19 31.79 4.68
C LEU A 466 2.16 31.24 5.67
N THR A 467 1.68 32.03 6.62
CA THR A 467 0.72 31.60 7.65
C THR A 467 -0.50 30.91 7.04
N GLY A 468 -0.79 29.68 7.47
CA GLY A 468 -1.89 28.87 6.95
C GLY A 468 -1.62 28.20 5.59
N SER A 469 -0.40 28.31 5.06
CA SER A 469 0.02 27.58 3.87
C SER A 469 0.40 26.13 4.22
N GLU A 470 -0.11 25.18 3.44
CA GLU A 470 0.22 23.78 3.61
C GLU A 470 0.31 23.04 2.27
N ALA A 471 1.21 22.06 2.19
CA ALA A 471 1.25 21.10 1.09
C ALA A 471 0.61 19.79 1.50
N TRP A 472 -0.08 19.15 0.54
CA TRP A 472 -0.68 17.85 0.74
C TRP A 472 0.17 16.78 0.05
N ARG A 473 0.44 15.68 0.78
CA ARG A 473 1.24 14.56 0.29
C ARG A 473 0.59 13.23 0.65
N MET A 474 0.60 12.31 -0.31
CA MET A 474 0.25 10.91 -0.12
C MET A 474 1.42 10.01 -0.52
N SER A 475 1.74 8.99 0.30
CA SER A 475 2.73 7.98 -0.05
C SER A 475 2.40 6.58 0.46
N CYS A 476 2.63 5.55 -0.37
CA CYS A 476 2.59 4.16 0.05
C CYS A 476 3.92 3.74 0.72
N TYR A 477 5.06 4.05 0.09
CA TYR A 477 6.35 3.49 0.50
C TYR A 477 7.31 4.44 1.19
N SER A 478 7.26 5.72 0.81
CA SER A 478 8.19 6.71 1.31
C SER A 478 7.58 7.39 2.52
N ALA A 479 8.40 7.71 3.52
CA ALA A 479 7.91 8.51 4.63
C ALA A 479 7.50 9.91 4.13
N PRO A 480 6.33 10.43 4.54
CA PRO A 480 5.37 9.79 5.43
C PRO A 480 4.49 8.79 4.67
N ARG A 481 4.35 7.59 5.26
CA ARG A 481 3.44 6.56 4.75
C ARG A 481 2.01 6.93 5.15
N GLY A 482 1.14 7.10 4.17
CA GLY A 482 -0.21 7.62 4.32
C GLY A 482 -0.35 9.03 3.74
N PHE A 483 -1.37 9.74 4.21
CA PHE A 483 -1.66 11.11 3.83
C PHE A 483 -1.21 12.06 4.94
N VAL A 484 -0.53 13.14 4.57
CA VAL A 484 -0.15 14.19 5.50
C VAL A 484 -0.41 15.57 4.92
N LYS A 485 -0.61 16.50 5.85
CA LYS A 485 -0.55 17.93 5.60
C LYS A 485 0.77 18.43 6.16
N VAL A 486 1.56 19.10 5.32
CA VAL A 486 2.85 19.68 5.70
C VAL A 486 2.65 21.18 5.80
N PRO A 487 2.55 21.74 7.03
CA PRO A 487 2.42 23.18 7.21
C PRO A 487 3.75 23.87 6.90
N PHE A 488 3.66 25.12 6.47
CA PHE A 488 4.81 25.98 6.25
C PHE A 488 4.67 27.27 7.06
N GLU A 489 5.74 27.66 7.73
CA GLU A 489 5.84 28.91 8.50
C GLU A 489 7.17 29.56 8.19
N GLU A 490 7.22 30.89 8.12
CA GLU A 490 8.45 31.64 7.79
C GLU A 490 9.61 31.34 8.75
N THR A 491 9.32 30.96 9.99
CA THR A 491 10.30 30.71 11.04
C THR A 491 10.88 29.29 11.04
N THR A 492 10.31 28.36 10.27
CA THR A 492 10.66 26.94 10.34
C THR A 492 11.11 26.37 9.01
N GLU A 493 12.10 25.47 9.03
CA GLU A 493 12.41 24.65 7.86
C GLU A 493 11.39 23.53 7.74
N ALA A 494 10.90 23.30 6.51
CA ALA A 494 9.95 22.24 6.25
C ALA A 494 10.15 21.68 4.84
N THR A 495 9.89 20.39 4.69
CA THR A 495 9.92 19.74 3.38
C THR A 495 8.89 18.63 3.31
N THR A 496 8.26 18.53 2.15
CA THR A 496 7.45 17.36 1.82
C THR A 496 8.32 16.12 1.55
N ARG A 497 9.65 16.20 1.51
CA ARG A 497 10.60 15.22 0.94
C ARG A 497 10.34 14.95 -0.54
N ARG A 498 11.29 14.35 -1.25
CA ARG A 498 11.14 13.96 -2.66
C ARG A 498 10.23 12.72 -2.79
N TRP A 499 9.38 12.68 -3.83
CA TRP A 499 8.56 11.51 -4.17
C TRP A 499 8.42 11.32 -5.68
N SER A 500 8.27 10.07 -6.12
CA SER A 500 7.97 9.77 -7.53
C SER A 500 6.48 9.97 -7.81
N HIS A 501 6.13 10.76 -8.82
CA HIS A 501 4.74 11.06 -9.19
C HIS A 501 3.92 9.80 -9.50
N PHE A 502 4.50 8.83 -10.20
CA PHE A 502 3.82 7.64 -10.71
C PHE A 502 4.01 6.38 -9.84
N ALA A 503 4.79 6.49 -8.76
CA ALA A 503 4.98 5.39 -7.80
C ALA A 503 4.60 5.78 -6.36
N SER A 504 4.31 7.05 -6.07
CA SER A 504 4.10 7.48 -4.69
C SER A 504 2.68 7.87 -4.37
N GLY A 505 1.88 8.45 -5.26
CA GLY A 505 0.74 9.18 -4.72
C GLY A 505 -0.09 9.99 -5.69
N GLN A 506 0.62 10.99 -6.14
CA GLN A 506 0.06 12.25 -6.52
C GLN A 506 0.91 12.71 -7.69
N ALA A 507 0.30 12.71 -8.88
CA ALA A 507 0.99 13.03 -10.12
C ALA A 507 1.19 14.55 -10.33
N PHE A 508 1.16 15.32 -9.24
CA PHE A 508 1.22 16.77 -9.18
C PHE A 508 1.73 17.24 -7.81
N ASN A 509 2.27 18.46 -7.76
CA ASN A 509 2.49 19.19 -6.51
C ASN A 509 1.24 19.99 -6.16
N TRP A 510 0.87 20.03 -4.88
CA TRP A 510 -0.30 20.77 -4.37
C TRP A 510 0.08 21.60 -3.17
N LEU A 511 -0.13 22.91 -3.27
CA LEU A 511 0.08 23.89 -2.23
C LEU A 511 -1.19 24.73 -2.09
N GLN A 512 -1.68 24.87 -0.87
CA GLN A 512 -2.85 25.68 -0.59
C GLN A 512 -2.57 26.70 0.51
N SER A 513 -3.22 27.86 0.44
CA SER A 513 -3.13 28.92 1.44
C SER A 513 -4.47 29.66 1.57
N PRO A 514 -4.62 30.57 2.55
CA PRO A 514 -5.76 31.47 2.66
C PRO A 514 -5.95 32.42 1.45
N HIS A 515 -4.97 32.49 0.55
CA HIS A 515 -4.98 33.35 -0.64
C HIS A 515 -5.18 32.57 -1.95
N GLY A 516 -5.34 31.25 -1.88
CA GLY A 516 -5.61 30.42 -3.05
C GLY A 516 -4.89 29.09 -3.06
N ILE A 517 -4.80 28.51 -4.24
CA ILE A 517 -4.21 27.18 -4.49
C ILE A 517 -3.20 27.32 -5.61
N PHE A 518 -1.99 26.82 -5.40
CA PHE A 518 -1.00 26.60 -6.43
C PHE A 518 -0.84 25.10 -6.69
N CYS A 519 -0.86 24.69 -7.96
CA CYS A 519 -0.55 23.34 -8.35
C CYS A 519 0.45 23.30 -9.51
N GLN A 520 1.31 22.28 -9.47
CA GLN A 520 2.26 22.00 -10.55
C GLN A 520 2.01 20.60 -11.09
N MET A 521 1.73 20.47 -12.39
CA MET A 521 1.47 19.17 -13.03
C MET A 521 2.17 19.09 -14.39
N MET A 522 2.37 17.88 -14.91
CA MET A 522 2.86 17.70 -16.27
C MET A 522 1.70 17.67 -17.27
N ASP A 523 1.96 18.02 -18.53
CA ASP A 523 0.92 17.94 -19.57
C ASP A 523 0.59 16.51 -20.00
N ARG A 524 1.57 15.61 -19.91
CA ARG A 524 1.47 14.19 -20.27
C ARG A 524 2.23 13.28 -19.28
N PRO A 525 1.95 11.96 -19.26
CA PRO A 525 2.68 11.02 -18.43
C PRO A 525 4.18 11.02 -18.72
N ALA A 526 4.99 11.20 -17.68
CA ALA A 526 6.44 11.14 -17.74
C ALA A 526 7.00 10.67 -16.39
N ALA A 527 8.18 10.04 -16.41
CA ALA A 527 8.85 9.64 -15.19
C ALA A 527 9.39 10.88 -14.47
N SER A 528 8.81 11.22 -13.32
CA SER A 528 9.18 12.44 -12.60
C SER A 528 9.11 12.31 -11.08
N ASN A 529 9.82 13.20 -10.40
CA ASN A 529 9.77 13.36 -8.95
C ASN A 529 9.36 14.78 -8.55
N GLY A 530 8.49 14.89 -7.55
CA GLY A 530 8.05 16.15 -6.95
C GLY A 530 8.74 16.42 -5.61
N GLU A 531 8.83 17.69 -5.24
CA GLU A 531 9.36 18.15 -3.95
C GLU A 531 8.90 19.59 -3.64
N ILE A 532 8.49 19.87 -2.40
CA ILE A 532 8.25 21.23 -1.88
C ILE A 532 9.14 21.45 -0.66
N LYS A 533 9.85 22.59 -0.62
CA LYS A 533 10.74 22.96 0.49
C LYS A 533 10.54 24.39 0.93
N HIS A 534 10.79 24.61 2.21
CA HIS A 534 10.90 25.91 2.84
C HIS A 534 12.17 25.98 3.67
N ALA A 535 12.89 27.08 3.55
CA ALA A 535 14.05 27.39 4.39
C ALA A 535 13.67 28.50 5.38
N ALA A 536 14.09 28.38 6.64
CA ALA A 536 13.75 29.36 7.66
C ALA A 536 14.22 30.77 7.29
N GLY A 537 13.37 31.76 7.55
CA GLY A 537 13.59 33.17 7.22
C GLY A 537 13.34 33.53 5.75
N LYS A 538 12.80 32.61 4.93
CA LYS A 538 12.38 32.91 3.56
C LYS A 538 10.87 33.15 3.50
N SER A 539 10.44 33.96 2.54
CA SER A 539 9.03 34.29 2.30
C SER A 539 8.41 33.49 1.16
N HIS A 540 9.14 32.54 0.57
CA HIS A 540 8.70 31.72 -0.56
C HIS A 540 9.05 30.24 -0.34
N LEU A 541 8.29 29.39 -1.02
CA LEU A 541 8.42 27.94 -1.04
C LEU A 541 9.05 27.49 -2.36
N HIS A 542 10.05 26.63 -2.31
CA HIS A 542 10.64 26.03 -3.50
C HIS A 542 9.82 24.81 -3.93
N VAL A 543 9.11 24.92 -5.05
CA VAL A 543 8.37 23.82 -5.66
C VAL A 543 9.16 23.28 -6.85
N ALA A 544 9.56 22.01 -6.79
CA ALA A 544 10.38 21.38 -7.80
C ALA A 544 9.73 20.15 -8.44
N THR A 545 9.89 20.03 -9.76
CA THR A 545 9.60 18.81 -10.54
C THR A 545 10.84 18.40 -11.31
N GLN A 546 11.30 17.18 -11.06
CA GLN A 546 12.43 16.57 -11.75
C GLN A 546 11.92 15.58 -12.79
N VAL A 547 12.11 15.84 -14.08
CA VAL A 547 11.73 14.95 -15.19
C VAL A 547 12.93 14.11 -15.64
N LEU A 548 12.78 12.78 -15.62
CA LEU A 548 13.80 11.84 -16.08
C LEU A 548 13.70 11.66 -17.61
N LEU A 549 14.85 11.64 -18.29
CA LEU A 549 14.96 11.54 -19.75
C LEU A 549 15.78 10.32 -20.22
N GLY A 550 16.61 9.73 -19.36
CA GLY A 550 17.25 8.43 -19.57
C GLY A 550 18.68 8.43 -20.12
N ARG A 551 19.18 9.56 -20.67
CA ARG A 551 20.50 9.78 -21.33
C ARG A 551 20.36 9.88 -22.86
N ARG A 552 19.95 11.06 -23.30
CA ARG A 552 19.62 11.38 -24.70
C ARG A 552 20.50 12.47 -25.29
N PHE A 553 20.74 12.40 -26.59
CA PHE A 553 21.36 13.50 -27.33
C PHE A 553 20.33 14.58 -27.70
N ALA A 554 20.82 15.80 -27.92
CA ALA A 554 20.04 16.82 -28.62
C ALA A 554 19.86 16.42 -30.11
N PRO A 555 18.76 16.83 -30.76
CA PRO A 555 17.67 17.62 -30.20
C PRO A 555 16.72 16.79 -29.32
N LEU A 556 16.27 17.37 -28.21
CA LEU A 556 15.25 16.78 -27.35
C LEU A 556 14.31 17.84 -26.79
N ASP A 557 13.09 17.40 -26.45
CA ASP A 557 12.00 18.25 -25.98
C ASP A 557 11.37 17.61 -24.73
N THR A 558 11.22 18.37 -23.66
CA THR A 558 10.66 17.88 -22.39
C THR A 558 9.12 17.86 -22.44
N PRO A 559 8.44 17.16 -21.53
CA PRO A 559 7.05 17.47 -21.21
C PRO A 559 6.90 18.95 -20.79
N ARG A 560 5.69 19.49 -20.91
CA ARG A 560 5.37 20.79 -20.32
C ARG A 560 5.08 20.61 -18.84
N VAL A 561 5.56 21.53 -18.03
CA VAL A 561 5.23 21.65 -16.60
C VAL A 561 4.34 22.86 -16.42
N TRP A 562 3.07 22.62 -16.10
CA TRP A 562 2.09 23.66 -15.83
C TRP A 562 2.27 24.20 -14.41
N HIS A 563 2.36 25.52 -14.28
CA HIS A 563 2.30 26.26 -13.03
C HIS A 563 0.95 26.95 -12.98
N LEU A 564 0.04 26.43 -12.16
CA LEU A 564 -1.36 26.80 -12.16
C LEU A 564 -1.77 27.37 -10.81
N PHE A 565 -2.67 28.35 -10.83
CA PHE A 565 -3.15 28.98 -9.62
C PHE A 565 -4.63 29.31 -9.70
N SER A 566 -5.30 29.17 -8.56
CA SER A 566 -6.69 29.57 -8.35
C SER A 566 -6.76 30.51 -7.13
N PRO A 567 -7.31 31.73 -7.26
CA PRO A 567 -7.33 32.74 -6.18
C PRO A 567 -8.31 32.40 -5.05
N THR A 568 -9.25 31.49 -5.29
CA THR A 568 -10.21 31.09 -4.27
C THR A 568 -9.54 30.12 -3.30
N PRO A 569 -9.62 30.31 -1.98
CA PRO A 569 -9.11 29.33 -1.01
C PRO A 569 -9.79 27.96 -1.16
N PRO A 570 -9.19 26.87 -0.67
CA PRO A 570 -9.84 25.56 -0.64
C PRO A 570 -10.98 25.53 0.40
N GLU A 571 -12.13 24.97 0.03
CA GLU A 571 -13.21 24.62 0.95
C GLU A 571 -13.23 23.10 1.14
N GLY A 572 -12.46 22.62 2.12
CA GLY A 572 -12.29 21.18 2.35
C GLY A 572 -11.51 20.46 1.23
N PRO A 573 -11.68 19.14 1.07
CA PRO A 573 -10.83 18.32 0.20
C PRO A 573 -11.23 18.33 -1.29
N ASN A 574 -12.39 18.89 -1.64
CA ASN A 574 -12.95 18.73 -2.98
C ASN A 574 -12.09 19.31 -4.10
N ALA A 575 -11.35 20.40 -3.85
CA ALA A 575 -10.46 20.97 -4.87
C ALA A 575 -9.29 20.02 -5.22
N TRP A 576 -8.63 19.45 -4.20
CA TRP A 576 -7.56 18.47 -4.41
C TRP A 576 -8.10 17.19 -5.06
N LEU A 577 -9.25 16.72 -4.57
CA LEU A 577 -9.89 15.51 -5.06
C LEU A 577 -10.33 15.64 -6.53
N ALA A 578 -10.88 16.79 -6.91
CA ALA A 578 -11.24 17.08 -8.30
C ALA A 578 -9.99 17.10 -9.20
N PHE A 579 -8.88 17.66 -8.71
CA PHE A 579 -7.62 17.70 -9.46
C PHE A 579 -7.00 16.31 -9.62
N GLN A 580 -7.06 15.46 -8.59
CA GLN A 580 -6.62 14.06 -8.67
C GLN A 580 -7.40 13.27 -9.71
N GLN A 581 -8.73 13.38 -9.70
CA GLN A 581 -9.58 12.68 -10.66
C GLN A 581 -9.40 13.21 -12.08
N TYR A 582 -9.27 14.54 -12.23
CA TYR A 582 -8.98 15.19 -13.51
C TYR A 582 -7.66 14.71 -14.13
N THR A 583 -6.57 14.66 -13.36
CA THR A 583 -5.27 14.19 -13.86
C THR A 583 -5.32 12.73 -14.31
N ARG A 584 -6.04 11.87 -13.59
CA ARG A 584 -6.30 10.48 -14.00
C ARG A 584 -7.07 10.42 -15.32
N ILE A 585 -8.20 11.13 -15.44
CA ILE A 585 -9.02 11.16 -16.65
C ILE A 585 -8.21 11.65 -17.85
N ARG A 586 -7.48 12.77 -17.67
CA ARG A 586 -6.63 13.38 -18.69
C ARG A 586 -5.58 12.41 -19.21
N TYR A 587 -4.77 11.83 -18.32
CA TYR A 587 -3.66 10.96 -18.73
C TYR A 587 -4.14 9.65 -19.34
N CYS A 588 -5.23 9.08 -18.82
CA CYS A 588 -5.89 7.93 -19.42
C CYS A 588 -6.37 8.25 -20.86
N GLY A 589 -7.06 9.39 -21.03
CA GLY A 589 -7.54 9.84 -22.34
C GLY A 589 -6.41 10.07 -23.36
N GLN A 590 -5.30 10.69 -22.94
CA GLN A 590 -4.13 10.91 -23.80
C GLN A 590 -3.42 9.62 -24.23
N THR A 591 -3.50 8.57 -23.41
CA THR A 591 -2.78 7.30 -23.66
C THR A 591 -3.66 6.23 -24.29
N GLY A 592 -4.98 6.47 -24.39
CA GLY A 592 -5.96 5.46 -24.81
C GLY A 592 -6.24 4.40 -23.75
N ILE A 593 -5.79 4.60 -22.50
CA ILE A 593 -6.05 3.69 -21.40
C ILE A 593 -7.42 4.02 -20.81
N THR A 594 -8.22 2.99 -20.57
CA THR A 594 -9.50 3.16 -19.89
C THR A 594 -9.26 3.47 -18.42
N VAL A 595 -9.94 4.49 -17.89
CA VAL A 595 -9.83 4.87 -16.47
C VAL A 595 -10.12 3.63 -15.59
N PRO A 596 -9.16 3.20 -14.74
CA PRO A 596 -9.29 1.99 -13.94
C PRO A 596 -10.44 2.06 -12.95
N ARG A 597 -11.15 0.94 -12.77
CA ARG A 597 -12.29 0.81 -11.86
C ARG A 597 -11.94 -0.04 -10.62
N PRO A 598 -11.90 0.51 -9.38
CA PRO A 598 -11.98 -0.30 -8.18
C PRO A 598 -13.33 -1.03 -8.12
N LEU A 599 -13.31 -2.25 -7.58
CA LEU A 599 -14.49 -3.09 -7.40
C LEU A 599 -14.47 -3.68 -5.98
N PRO A 600 -15.64 -3.93 -5.37
CA PRO A 600 -15.74 -4.77 -4.18
C PRO A 600 -14.95 -6.07 -4.37
N THR A 601 -13.88 -6.23 -3.60
CA THR A 601 -12.92 -7.34 -3.77
C THR A 601 -12.86 -8.20 -2.51
N ALA A 602 -13.00 -9.51 -2.67
CA ALA A 602 -12.77 -10.49 -1.62
C ALA A 602 -11.46 -11.26 -1.85
N GLN A 603 -10.94 -11.87 -0.79
CA GLN A 603 -9.86 -12.85 -0.84
C GLN A 603 -9.97 -13.85 0.32
N HIS A 604 -9.11 -14.87 0.30
CA HIS A 604 -8.85 -15.78 1.40
C HIS A 604 -7.44 -15.56 1.97
N THR A 605 -7.19 -16.03 3.19
CA THR A 605 -5.81 -16.17 3.67
C THR A 605 -5.08 -17.28 2.92
N ASN A 606 -3.77 -17.12 2.73
CA ASN A 606 -2.90 -18.14 2.12
C ASN A 606 -2.76 -19.45 2.95
N THR A 607 -3.43 -19.52 4.10
CA THR A 607 -3.50 -20.69 4.98
C THR A 607 -4.71 -21.58 4.72
N CYS A 608 -5.67 -21.15 3.91
CA CYS A 608 -6.87 -21.94 3.59
C CYS A 608 -6.54 -23.19 2.77
N GLY A 609 -7.16 -24.32 3.12
CA GLY A 609 -7.20 -25.53 2.29
C GLY A 609 -8.26 -25.43 1.18
N ALA A 610 -8.30 -26.41 0.26
CA ALA A 610 -9.20 -26.40 -0.89
C ALA A 610 -10.69 -26.23 -0.52
N GLU A 611 -11.19 -27.01 0.44
CA GLU A 611 -12.59 -26.91 0.91
C GLU A 611 -12.91 -25.53 1.51
N GLN A 612 -11.96 -24.92 2.23
CA GLN A 612 -12.13 -23.59 2.80
C GLN A 612 -12.15 -22.53 1.70
N ILE A 613 -11.27 -22.64 0.71
CA ILE A 613 -11.25 -21.74 -0.45
C ILE A 613 -12.60 -21.81 -1.17
N ASP A 614 -13.16 -23.01 -1.33
CA ASP A 614 -14.46 -23.20 -1.96
C ASP A 614 -15.59 -22.48 -1.20
N GLN A 615 -15.62 -22.62 0.13
CA GLN A 615 -16.56 -21.91 0.99
C GLN A 615 -16.39 -20.39 0.90
N VAL A 616 -15.14 -19.91 0.83
CA VAL A 616 -14.84 -18.48 0.69
C VAL A 616 -15.36 -17.95 -0.64
N ILE A 617 -15.16 -18.68 -1.75
CA ILE A 617 -15.62 -18.27 -3.08
C ILE A 617 -17.13 -18.19 -3.13
N GLU A 618 -17.83 -19.19 -2.59
CA GLU A 618 -19.30 -19.18 -2.52
C GLU A 618 -19.79 -18.01 -1.65
N ALA A 619 -19.19 -17.80 -0.48
CA ALA A 619 -19.51 -16.68 0.40
C ALA A 619 -19.28 -15.33 -0.29
N ALA A 620 -18.18 -15.17 -1.04
CA ALA A 620 -17.88 -13.94 -1.77
C ALA A 620 -18.97 -13.61 -2.81
N GLY A 621 -19.41 -14.61 -3.57
CA GLY A 621 -20.51 -14.46 -4.54
C GLY A 621 -21.82 -14.05 -3.86
N ARG A 622 -22.21 -14.74 -2.78
CA ARG A 622 -23.43 -14.43 -2.01
C ARG A 622 -23.42 -13.04 -1.37
N LEU A 623 -22.27 -12.58 -0.89
CA LEU A 623 -22.08 -11.25 -0.32
C LEU A 623 -21.96 -10.14 -1.40
N GLY A 624 -22.08 -10.48 -2.68
CA GLY A 624 -22.08 -9.50 -3.77
C GLY A 624 -20.72 -8.87 -4.05
N PHE A 625 -19.61 -9.51 -3.69
CA PHE A 625 -18.31 -9.08 -4.22
C PHE A 625 -18.29 -9.28 -5.74
N LYS A 626 -17.52 -8.46 -6.47
CA LYS A 626 -17.43 -8.54 -7.94
C LYS A 626 -16.07 -9.02 -8.43
N ARG A 627 -15.07 -9.01 -7.55
CA ARG A 627 -13.69 -9.37 -7.86
C ARG A 627 -13.13 -10.24 -6.75
N TYR A 628 -12.25 -11.17 -7.12
CA TYR A 628 -11.57 -12.04 -6.19
C TYR A 628 -10.06 -12.01 -6.40
N MET A 629 -9.34 -11.55 -5.38
CA MET A 629 -7.88 -11.51 -5.39
C MET A 629 -7.34 -12.89 -5.01
N LEU A 630 -6.51 -13.47 -5.87
CA LEU A 630 -5.84 -14.73 -5.57
C LEU A 630 -4.53 -14.45 -4.82
N PRO A 631 -4.28 -15.09 -3.66
CA PRO A 631 -3.07 -14.91 -2.88
C PRO A 631 -1.89 -15.67 -3.51
N LEU A 632 -1.48 -15.23 -4.69
CA LEU A 632 -0.36 -15.74 -5.46
C LEU A 632 0.86 -14.83 -5.22
N CYS A 633 1.42 -14.85 -4.01
CA CYS A 633 2.47 -13.90 -3.61
C CYS A 633 3.83 -14.23 -4.22
N PRO A 634 4.42 -13.25 -4.93
CA PRO A 634 4.25 -13.18 -6.38
C PRO A 634 4.48 -14.56 -7.01
N SER A 635 3.52 -15.07 -7.78
CA SER A 635 3.79 -16.26 -8.59
C SER A 635 4.54 -15.86 -9.86
N SER A 636 5.45 -16.71 -10.35
CA SER A 636 6.09 -16.50 -11.65
C SER A 636 5.08 -16.10 -12.73
N MET A 637 5.48 -15.24 -13.67
CA MET A 637 4.64 -14.77 -14.80
C MET A 637 3.96 -15.92 -15.56
N TYR A 638 4.51 -17.13 -15.56
CA TYR A 638 3.92 -18.31 -16.20
C TYR A 638 2.77 -18.93 -15.41
N ALA A 639 2.72 -18.72 -14.10
CA ALA A 639 1.73 -19.34 -13.24
C ALA A 639 0.32 -18.84 -13.53
N ILE A 640 0.17 -17.57 -13.97
CA ILE A 640 -1.12 -16.90 -14.17
C ILE A 640 -1.99 -17.54 -15.27
N PHE A 641 -1.40 -18.36 -16.15
CA PHE A 641 -2.10 -19.11 -17.19
C PHE A 641 -1.87 -20.63 -17.10
N SER A 642 -1.45 -21.14 -15.94
CA SER A 642 -1.19 -22.57 -15.75
C SER A 642 -2.48 -23.40 -15.67
N ASP A 643 -2.41 -24.67 -16.07
CA ASP A 643 -3.50 -25.65 -15.95
C ASP A 643 -4.00 -25.82 -14.51
N LYS A 644 -3.16 -25.48 -13.52
CA LYS A 644 -3.53 -25.50 -12.10
C LYS A 644 -4.48 -24.37 -11.71
N LEU A 645 -4.42 -23.21 -12.39
CA LEU A 645 -5.30 -22.07 -12.11
C LEU A 645 -6.59 -22.08 -12.92
N ALA A 646 -6.61 -22.71 -14.09
CA ALA A 646 -7.81 -22.74 -14.94
C ALA A 646 -9.08 -23.21 -14.19
N PRO A 647 -9.05 -24.28 -13.37
CA PRO A 647 -10.22 -24.69 -12.57
C PRO A 647 -10.65 -23.63 -11.55
N MET A 648 -9.69 -22.93 -10.93
CA MET A 648 -9.96 -21.86 -9.97
C MET A 648 -10.61 -20.65 -10.66
N TYR A 649 -10.12 -20.25 -11.84
CA TYR A 649 -10.72 -19.18 -12.62
C TYR A 649 -12.14 -19.52 -13.06
N ALA A 650 -12.37 -20.73 -13.59
CA ALA A 650 -13.71 -21.19 -13.96
C ALA A 650 -14.68 -21.10 -12.77
N LYS A 651 -14.27 -21.62 -11.61
CA LYS A 651 -15.07 -21.57 -10.38
C LYS A 651 -15.40 -20.14 -9.92
N LEU A 652 -14.44 -19.23 -9.99
CA LEU A 652 -14.65 -17.83 -9.67
C LEU A 652 -15.65 -17.18 -10.63
N LEU A 653 -15.54 -17.44 -11.92
CA LEU A 653 -16.45 -16.92 -12.93
C LEU A 653 -17.88 -17.48 -12.75
N GLU A 654 -18.01 -18.76 -12.43
CA GLU A 654 -19.31 -19.39 -12.08
C GLU A 654 -19.95 -18.74 -10.85
N ALA A 655 -19.15 -18.30 -9.88
CA ALA A 655 -19.60 -17.54 -8.71
C ALA A 655 -19.88 -16.04 -9.01
N GLY A 656 -19.75 -15.60 -10.26
CA GLY A 656 -19.96 -14.20 -10.66
C GLY A 656 -18.80 -13.26 -10.28
N LEU A 657 -17.63 -13.81 -9.98
CA LEU A 657 -16.44 -13.07 -9.55
C LEU A 657 -15.41 -12.94 -10.68
N ARG A 658 -14.81 -11.76 -10.83
CA ARG A 658 -13.67 -11.54 -11.72
C ARG A 658 -12.37 -12.02 -11.06
N PRO A 659 -11.64 -13.00 -11.64
CA PRO A 659 -10.36 -13.43 -11.10
C PRO A 659 -9.28 -12.35 -11.27
N LYS A 660 -8.58 -12.04 -10.17
CA LYS A 660 -7.45 -11.11 -10.11
C LYS A 660 -6.21 -11.81 -9.54
N PRO A 661 -5.38 -12.49 -10.37
CA PRO A 661 -4.07 -12.97 -9.95
C PRO A 661 -3.10 -11.82 -9.58
N TRP A 662 -2.13 -12.16 -8.73
CA TRP A 662 -0.93 -11.37 -8.48
C TRP A 662 0.22 -11.96 -9.29
N SER A 663 0.84 -11.12 -10.13
CA SER A 663 2.04 -11.44 -10.89
C SER A 663 3.14 -10.38 -10.68
N PRO A 664 4.42 -10.73 -10.82
CA PRO A 664 5.49 -9.75 -11.06
C PRO A 664 5.09 -8.82 -12.20
N GLY A 665 5.35 -7.53 -12.06
CA GLY A 665 5.16 -6.57 -13.15
C GLY A 665 6.29 -6.67 -14.15
N ALA A 666 7.49 -6.26 -13.75
CA ALA A 666 8.63 -6.11 -14.65
C ALA A 666 9.91 -6.79 -14.15
N TYR A 667 9.81 -7.88 -13.39
CA TYR A 667 10.98 -8.59 -12.87
C TYR A 667 10.80 -10.10 -12.92
N ALA A 668 11.93 -10.79 -12.96
CA ALA A 668 12.03 -12.24 -12.90
C ALA A 668 12.32 -12.71 -11.48
N GLN A 669 11.94 -13.94 -11.14
CA GLN A 669 12.21 -14.54 -9.83
C GLN A 669 13.61 -15.18 -9.83
N GLY A 670 14.63 -14.33 -9.71
CA GLY A 670 16.03 -14.69 -9.91
C GLY A 670 16.44 -14.91 -11.38
N PHE A 671 17.73 -15.15 -11.58
CA PHE A 671 18.34 -15.33 -12.91
C PHE A 671 18.03 -16.69 -13.58
N ASP A 672 17.59 -17.68 -12.79
CA ASP A 672 17.20 -18.99 -13.31
C ASP A 672 15.78 -19.00 -13.91
N ASP A 673 15.05 -17.88 -13.85
CA ASP A 673 13.78 -17.74 -14.55
C ASP A 673 13.96 -18.01 -16.06
N PRO A 674 13.09 -18.83 -16.69
CA PRO A 674 13.27 -19.23 -18.08
C PRO A 674 13.41 -18.07 -19.07
N MET A 675 12.66 -16.97 -18.89
CA MET A 675 12.80 -15.80 -19.76
C MET A 675 14.07 -15.01 -19.47
N ALA A 676 14.41 -14.80 -18.19
CA ALA A 676 15.65 -14.09 -17.84
C ALA A 676 16.89 -14.81 -18.39
N LYS A 677 16.87 -16.15 -18.39
CA LYS A 677 17.94 -16.99 -18.93
C LYS A 677 17.96 -17.03 -20.47
N ALA A 678 16.79 -17.11 -21.10
CA ALA A 678 16.69 -17.17 -22.56
C ALA A 678 16.93 -15.81 -23.22
N HIS A 679 16.58 -14.71 -22.53
CA HIS A 679 16.63 -13.34 -23.02
C HIS A 679 17.37 -12.40 -22.07
N PRO A 680 18.67 -12.63 -21.78
CA PRO A 680 19.45 -11.73 -20.92
C PRO A 680 19.58 -10.32 -21.50
N GLU A 681 19.38 -10.14 -22.81
CA GLU A 681 19.31 -8.85 -23.50
C GLU A 681 18.08 -8.02 -23.10
N TRP A 682 17.03 -8.65 -22.56
CA TRP A 682 15.86 -7.92 -22.05
C TRP A 682 16.05 -7.33 -20.67
N LEU A 683 17.16 -7.63 -19.98
CA LEU A 683 17.36 -7.19 -18.60
C LEU A 683 17.89 -5.76 -18.56
N ALA A 684 17.33 -4.96 -17.65
CA ALA A 684 17.80 -3.61 -17.38
C ALA A 684 19.14 -3.66 -16.64
N HIS A 685 20.06 -2.76 -16.99
CA HIS A 685 21.38 -2.67 -16.38
C HIS A 685 21.64 -1.28 -15.77
N LYS A 686 22.43 -1.29 -14.70
CA LYS A 686 23.00 -0.12 -14.04
C LYS A 686 24.16 0.45 -14.89
N ARG A 687 24.65 1.63 -14.50
CA ARG A 687 25.81 2.29 -15.14
C ARG A 687 27.11 1.50 -15.08
N ASP A 688 27.27 0.67 -14.04
CA ASP A 688 28.44 -0.18 -13.85
C ASP A 688 28.36 -1.49 -14.67
N GLY A 689 27.42 -1.57 -15.60
CA GLY A 689 27.20 -2.74 -16.44
C GLY A 689 26.58 -3.94 -15.72
N LYS A 690 26.27 -3.83 -14.42
CA LYS A 690 25.60 -4.92 -13.68
C LYS A 690 24.09 -4.88 -13.90
N PRO A 691 23.41 -6.03 -13.89
CA PRO A 691 21.96 -6.08 -13.91
C PRO A 691 21.34 -5.21 -12.79
N LEU A 692 20.24 -4.55 -13.11
CA LEU A 692 19.40 -3.86 -12.15
C LEU A 692 18.51 -4.89 -11.47
N LEU A 693 18.51 -4.89 -10.14
CA LEU A 693 17.88 -5.92 -9.32
C LEU A 693 16.89 -5.30 -8.32
N TRP A 694 15.75 -5.95 -8.12
CA TRP A 694 14.80 -5.68 -7.04
C TRP A 694 14.92 -6.67 -5.89
N MET A 695 14.09 -6.50 -4.86
CA MET A 695 13.95 -7.39 -3.71
C MET A 695 15.28 -7.71 -3.01
N ASN A 696 15.99 -6.68 -2.55
CA ASN A 696 17.32 -6.81 -1.90
C ASN A 696 18.43 -7.37 -2.80
N GLY A 697 18.30 -7.22 -4.11
CA GLY A 697 19.38 -7.54 -5.05
C GLY A 697 19.34 -8.97 -5.59
N HIS A 698 18.17 -9.58 -5.63
CA HIS A 698 18.00 -10.96 -6.11
C HIS A 698 17.33 -11.05 -7.47
N ASP A 699 16.34 -10.20 -7.72
CA ASP A 699 15.41 -10.36 -8.85
C ASP A 699 15.77 -9.42 -10.02
N PRO A 700 16.18 -9.94 -11.19
CA PRO A 700 16.53 -9.10 -12.32
C PRO A 700 15.30 -8.46 -12.97
N ILE A 701 15.48 -7.22 -13.41
CA ILE A 701 14.38 -6.39 -13.93
C ILE A 701 14.38 -6.44 -15.45
N TYR A 702 13.21 -6.66 -16.04
CA TYR A 702 12.99 -6.55 -17.47
C TYR A 702 12.90 -5.08 -17.90
N ASP A 703 13.52 -4.73 -19.00
CA ASP A 703 13.40 -3.42 -19.63
C ASP A 703 12.19 -3.41 -20.58
N TRP A 704 11.11 -2.79 -20.11
CA TRP A 704 9.88 -2.63 -20.88
C TRP A 704 10.03 -1.69 -22.09
N THR A 705 11.16 -0.98 -22.25
CA THR A 705 11.41 -0.20 -23.47
C THR A 705 11.76 -1.08 -24.67
N ILE A 706 12.07 -2.36 -24.46
CA ILE A 706 12.36 -3.34 -25.51
C ILE A 706 11.06 -3.90 -26.12
N PRO A 707 10.80 -3.74 -27.43
CA PRO A 707 9.54 -4.16 -28.06
C PRO A 707 9.25 -5.67 -27.95
N ALA A 708 10.28 -6.53 -28.13
CA ALA A 708 10.11 -7.98 -28.03
C ALA A 708 9.68 -8.41 -26.62
N CYS A 709 10.23 -7.78 -25.58
CA CYS A 709 9.80 -8.01 -24.20
C CYS A 709 8.32 -7.66 -24.03
N ARG A 710 7.86 -6.51 -24.57
CA ARG A 710 6.44 -6.11 -24.48
C ARG A 710 5.49 -7.03 -25.24
N GLN A 711 5.91 -7.49 -26.42
CA GLN A 711 5.15 -8.46 -27.19
C GLN A 711 4.95 -9.76 -26.38
N TRP A 712 6.01 -10.25 -25.73
CA TRP A 712 5.92 -11.41 -24.85
C TRP A 712 4.88 -11.22 -23.73
N TYR A 713 4.87 -10.07 -23.04
CA TYR A 713 3.83 -9.78 -22.04
C TYR A 713 2.41 -9.84 -22.63
N ALA A 714 2.20 -9.23 -23.80
CA ALA A 714 0.90 -9.25 -24.46
C ALA A 714 0.42 -10.69 -24.77
N GLU A 715 1.31 -11.55 -25.28
CA GLU A 715 1.02 -12.95 -25.55
C GLU A 715 0.71 -13.76 -24.28
N LEU A 716 1.39 -13.47 -23.16
CA LEU A 716 1.06 -14.09 -21.88
C LEU A 716 -0.31 -13.67 -21.37
N PHE A 717 -0.66 -12.38 -21.51
CA PHE A 717 -1.98 -11.89 -21.12
C PHE A 717 -3.08 -12.54 -21.96
N ASP A 718 -2.88 -12.70 -23.27
CA ASP A 718 -3.83 -13.40 -24.14
C ASP A 718 -4.09 -14.84 -23.68
N LYS A 719 -3.03 -15.58 -23.31
CA LYS A 719 -3.15 -16.93 -22.74
C LYS A 719 -3.91 -16.93 -21.41
N ALA A 720 -3.59 -15.99 -20.51
CA ALA A 720 -4.23 -15.89 -19.21
C ALA A 720 -5.72 -15.53 -19.31
N ILE A 721 -6.08 -14.61 -20.22
CA ILE A 721 -7.47 -14.21 -20.48
C ILE A 721 -8.26 -15.39 -21.04
N ALA A 722 -7.66 -16.16 -21.95
CA ALA A 722 -8.28 -17.33 -22.57
C ALA A 722 -8.69 -18.38 -21.52
N ILE A 723 -7.90 -18.55 -20.45
CA ILE A 723 -8.24 -19.49 -19.37
C ILE A 723 -9.08 -18.89 -18.24
N GLY A 724 -9.46 -17.60 -18.31
CA GLY A 724 -10.44 -16.98 -17.41
C GLY A 724 -9.97 -15.78 -16.60
N MET A 725 -8.72 -15.31 -16.74
CA MET A 725 -8.29 -14.06 -16.10
C MET A 725 -9.16 -12.89 -16.57
N ARG A 726 -9.56 -12.00 -15.63
CA ARG A 726 -10.36 -10.80 -15.95
C ARG A 726 -9.75 -9.52 -15.40
N ASP A 727 -9.01 -9.59 -14.31
CA ASP A 727 -8.26 -8.47 -13.75
C ASP A 727 -6.85 -8.97 -13.37
N ILE A 728 -5.88 -8.09 -13.08
CA ILE A 728 -4.54 -8.49 -12.63
C ILE A 728 -3.94 -7.47 -11.66
N TYR A 729 -3.08 -7.91 -10.75
CA TYR A 729 -2.15 -7.04 -10.04
C TYR A 729 -0.73 -7.30 -10.55
N LEU A 730 -0.07 -6.24 -11.04
CA LEU A 730 1.30 -6.25 -11.52
C LEU A 730 2.21 -5.60 -10.48
N ASP A 731 2.94 -6.42 -9.76
CA ASP A 731 3.82 -5.98 -8.68
C ASP A 731 5.00 -5.15 -9.20
N MET A 732 5.34 -4.07 -8.51
CA MET A 732 6.44 -3.15 -8.88
C MET A 732 6.32 -2.46 -10.27
N ALA A 733 5.23 -2.66 -11.02
CA ALA A 733 5.02 -2.02 -12.33
C ALA A 733 4.95 -0.48 -12.25
N GLY A 734 4.49 0.09 -11.13
CA GLY A 734 4.56 1.54 -10.89
C GLY A 734 6.00 2.06 -10.85
N ALA A 735 6.91 1.33 -10.19
CA ALA A 735 8.33 1.67 -10.10
C ALA A 735 9.04 1.54 -11.46
N GLN A 736 8.58 0.62 -12.31
CA GLN A 736 9.11 0.41 -13.66
C GLN A 736 9.05 1.67 -14.53
N THR A 737 8.11 2.59 -14.27
CA THR A 737 8.01 3.84 -15.02
C THR A 737 9.30 4.69 -14.98
N GLY A 738 10.09 4.56 -13.90
CA GLY A 738 11.36 5.26 -13.71
C GLY A 738 12.62 4.44 -14.00
N VAL A 739 12.50 3.17 -14.42
CA VAL A 739 13.66 2.32 -14.73
C VAL A 739 14.34 2.80 -16.01
N VAL A 740 15.68 2.85 -15.98
CA VAL A 740 16.53 3.25 -17.10
C VAL A 740 17.59 2.17 -17.32
N ASN A 741 17.67 1.63 -18.53
CA ASN A 741 18.62 0.58 -18.89
C ASN A 741 19.88 1.16 -19.52
N PHE A 742 20.95 1.31 -18.73
CA PHE A 742 22.18 1.92 -19.19
C PHE A 742 23.00 1.09 -20.18
N ARG A 743 22.57 -0.14 -20.51
CA ARG A 743 23.16 -0.95 -21.58
C ARG A 743 22.79 -0.45 -22.98
N LEU A 744 21.77 0.39 -23.12
CA LEU A 744 21.32 0.94 -24.41
C LEU A 744 22.10 2.22 -24.78
N ALA A 745 22.26 2.48 -26.08
CA ALA A 745 22.98 3.67 -26.57
C ALA A 745 22.31 5.00 -26.15
N GLU A 746 20.98 5.06 -26.26
CA GLU A 746 20.13 6.15 -25.77
C GLU A 746 19.03 5.58 -24.85
N PRO A 747 19.38 5.25 -23.59
CA PRO A 747 18.40 4.73 -22.65
C PRO A 747 17.25 5.71 -22.44
N ARG A 748 16.07 5.16 -22.19
CA ARG A 748 14.85 5.93 -21.88
C ARG A 748 14.22 5.41 -20.59
N PRO A 749 13.49 6.26 -19.84
CA PRO A 749 12.69 5.80 -18.72
C PRO A 749 11.60 4.82 -19.20
N GLY A 750 11.32 3.80 -18.40
CA GLY A 750 10.34 2.75 -18.70
C GLY A 750 8.89 3.23 -18.84
N MET A 751 8.58 4.50 -18.58
CA MET A 751 7.23 5.08 -18.69
C MET A 751 6.54 4.76 -20.02
N ALA A 752 7.22 4.92 -21.16
CA ALA A 752 6.62 4.65 -22.47
C ALA A 752 6.24 3.16 -22.63
N GLY A 753 7.14 2.27 -22.20
CA GLY A 753 6.87 0.83 -22.21
C GLY A 753 5.73 0.44 -21.27
N ALA A 754 5.65 1.06 -20.09
CA ALA A 754 4.55 0.85 -19.15
C ALA A 754 3.20 1.27 -19.74
N VAL A 755 3.12 2.40 -20.44
CA VAL A 755 1.90 2.85 -21.13
C VAL A 755 1.43 1.79 -22.14
N GLU A 756 2.34 1.23 -22.95
CA GLU A 756 1.98 0.19 -23.93
C GLU A 756 1.47 -1.09 -23.27
N ILE A 757 2.10 -1.54 -22.18
CA ILE A 757 1.66 -2.71 -21.40
C ILE A 757 0.28 -2.48 -20.79
N TYR A 758 0.07 -1.32 -20.16
CA TYR A 758 -1.21 -0.95 -19.57
C TYR A 758 -2.32 -0.83 -20.60
N ARG A 759 -2.01 -0.25 -21.76
CA ARG A 759 -2.93 -0.17 -22.89
C ARG A 759 -3.30 -1.55 -23.42
N ALA A 760 -2.33 -2.45 -23.56
CA ALA A 760 -2.60 -3.81 -24.03
C ALA A 760 -3.61 -4.56 -23.13
N LEU A 761 -3.56 -4.35 -21.81
CA LEU A 761 -4.57 -4.88 -20.88
C LEU A 761 -5.91 -4.14 -20.98
N SER A 762 -5.88 -2.81 -21.06
CA SER A 762 -7.08 -1.97 -21.22
C SER A 762 -7.89 -2.32 -22.47
N ASP A 763 -7.21 -2.50 -23.61
CA ASP A 763 -7.84 -2.84 -24.91
C ASP A 763 -8.57 -4.21 -24.85
N ARG A 764 -8.30 -5.02 -23.83
CA ARG A 764 -8.89 -6.35 -23.59
C ARG A 764 -9.94 -6.34 -22.44
N ASP A 765 -10.37 -5.17 -21.98
CA ASP A 765 -11.24 -4.99 -20.79
C ASP A 765 -10.69 -5.67 -19.52
N VAL A 766 -9.37 -5.74 -19.39
CA VAL A 766 -8.70 -6.22 -18.17
C VAL A 766 -8.38 -5.03 -17.28
N SER A 767 -8.98 -4.98 -16.09
CA SER A 767 -8.55 -3.99 -15.09
C SER A 767 -7.24 -4.46 -14.47
N PHE A 768 -6.28 -3.56 -14.40
CA PHE A 768 -4.98 -3.85 -13.79
C PHE A 768 -4.72 -2.91 -12.62
N GLY A 769 -4.16 -3.48 -11.56
CA GLY A 769 -3.61 -2.71 -10.46
C GLY A 769 -2.11 -2.79 -10.44
N VAL A 770 -1.47 -1.74 -9.93
CA VAL A 770 -0.03 -1.69 -9.68
C VAL A 770 0.21 -1.20 -8.28
N GLU A 771 1.41 -1.46 -7.77
CA GLU A 771 1.82 -0.87 -6.51
C GLU A 771 2.39 0.52 -6.70
N GLY A 772 1.99 1.42 -5.80
CA GLY A 772 2.34 2.83 -5.89
C GLY A 772 1.39 3.56 -6.83
N GLN A 773 1.00 4.77 -6.44
CA GLN A 773 -0.14 5.42 -7.09
C GLN A 773 0.26 5.91 -8.49
N CYS A 774 -0.19 5.17 -9.49
CA CYS A 774 -0.03 5.46 -10.90
C CYS A 774 -1.40 5.93 -11.45
N PRO A 775 -1.54 7.15 -11.97
CA PRO A 775 -2.81 7.64 -12.53
C PRO A 775 -3.28 6.85 -13.77
N LEU A 776 -2.43 5.99 -14.34
CA LEU A 776 -2.77 5.12 -15.47
C LEU A 776 -3.24 3.72 -15.06
N ALA A 777 -3.23 3.39 -13.77
CA ALA A 777 -3.55 2.06 -13.25
C ALA A 777 -4.41 2.16 -11.98
N LEU A 778 -5.04 1.05 -11.58
CA LEU A 778 -5.64 0.99 -10.26
C LEU A 778 -4.51 0.99 -9.22
N ASP A 779 -4.45 2.02 -8.40
CA ASP A 779 -3.49 2.02 -7.30
C ASP A 779 -3.90 1.00 -6.24
N ASN A 780 -3.14 -0.07 -6.11
CA ASN A 780 -3.33 -1.04 -5.04
C ASN A 780 -2.52 -0.58 -3.81
N PHE A 781 -3.01 0.46 -3.12
CA PHE A 781 -2.35 1.03 -1.95
C PHE A 781 -2.24 0.03 -0.80
N TRP A 782 -1.04 -0.26 -0.31
CA TRP A 782 -0.81 -1.21 0.78
C TRP A 782 -0.98 -0.60 2.15
N TYR A 783 -2.20 -0.58 2.68
CA TYR A 783 -2.44 -0.05 4.01
C TYR A 783 -1.97 -1.02 5.11
N ARG A 784 -1.27 -0.49 6.11
CA ARG A 784 -0.86 -1.23 7.32
C ARG A 784 -1.10 -0.39 8.57
N LYS A 785 -2.05 -0.75 9.42
CA LYS A 785 -2.49 0.09 10.56
C LYS A 785 -1.33 0.58 11.44
N ARG A 786 -0.32 -0.27 11.63
CA ARG A 786 0.84 0.02 12.50
C ARG A 786 1.96 0.85 11.85
N LEU A 787 1.99 0.99 10.53
CA LEU A 787 3.07 1.68 9.79
C LEU A 787 2.62 3.00 9.15
N TYR A 788 1.33 3.27 9.13
CA TYR A 788 0.72 4.40 8.45
C TYR A 788 0.13 5.37 9.47
N VAL A 789 0.05 6.63 9.09
CA VAL A 789 -0.71 7.64 9.85
C VAL A 789 -2.18 7.22 9.93
N ASP A 790 -2.86 7.55 11.03
CA ASP A 790 -4.30 7.33 11.14
C ASP A 790 -5.05 8.09 10.04
N HIS A 791 -5.85 7.36 9.27
CA HIS A 791 -6.64 7.88 8.16
C HIS A 791 -8.10 8.17 8.54
N SER A 792 -8.46 8.04 9.82
CA SER A 792 -9.80 8.32 10.32
C SER A 792 -10.24 9.75 9.98
N GLY A 793 -11.27 9.89 9.14
CA GLY A 793 -11.76 11.19 8.64
C GLY A 793 -11.07 11.69 7.37
N MET A 794 -10.05 10.97 6.88
CA MET A 794 -9.30 11.27 5.67
C MET A 794 -9.46 10.18 4.60
N GLU A 795 -10.49 9.34 4.69
CA GLU A 795 -10.72 8.21 3.78
C GLU A 795 -10.88 8.63 2.31
N TRP A 796 -11.31 9.88 2.07
CA TRP A 796 -11.44 10.47 0.73
C TRP A 796 -10.11 10.48 -0.07
N VAL A 797 -8.95 10.38 0.59
CA VAL A 797 -7.64 10.30 -0.08
C VAL A 797 -7.51 9.03 -0.92
N PHE A 798 -8.29 7.99 -0.61
CA PHE A 798 -8.25 6.71 -1.31
C PHE A 798 -9.14 6.66 -2.56
N THR A 799 -9.71 7.79 -2.98
CA THR A 799 -10.66 7.81 -4.10
C THR A 799 -10.07 7.19 -5.37
N GLY A 800 -10.80 6.20 -5.92
CA GLY A 800 -10.39 5.47 -7.12
C GLY A 800 -9.29 4.44 -6.90
N MET A 801 -9.03 4.02 -5.65
CA MET A 801 -7.97 3.06 -5.29
C MET A 801 -8.53 1.69 -4.92
N GLY A 802 -7.71 0.65 -5.13
CA GLY A 802 -7.99 -0.73 -4.73
C GLY A 802 -7.12 -1.12 -3.55
N CYS A 803 -7.39 -0.59 -2.37
CA CYS A 803 -6.51 -0.74 -1.20
C CYS A 803 -6.21 -2.21 -0.88
N TYR A 804 -4.93 -2.55 -0.86
CA TYR A 804 -4.48 -3.86 -0.43
C TYR A 804 -4.22 -3.84 1.08
N THR A 805 -4.68 -4.89 1.76
CA THR A 805 -4.52 -5.08 3.19
C THR A 805 -4.33 -6.56 3.47
N ASN A 806 -3.43 -6.90 4.37
CA ASN A 806 -3.39 -8.25 4.96
C ASN A 806 -4.33 -8.29 6.17
N ALA A 807 -4.95 -9.43 6.44
CA ALA A 807 -5.55 -9.65 7.76
C ALA A 807 -4.47 -9.42 8.84
N PRO A 808 -4.78 -8.67 9.92
CA PRO A 808 -6.09 -8.11 10.31
C PRO A 808 -6.42 -6.68 9.79
N ASP A 809 -5.53 -6.02 9.06
CA ASP A 809 -5.63 -4.59 8.71
C ASP A 809 -6.79 -4.22 7.78
N HIS A 810 -7.39 -5.19 7.07
CA HIS A 810 -8.60 -4.97 6.27
C HIS A 810 -9.80 -4.55 7.14
N MET A 811 -9.79 -4.87 8.43
CA MET A 811 -10.83 -4.48 9.40
C MET A 811 -10.54 -3.17 10.14
N ALA A 812 -9.44 -2.49 9.80
CA ALA A 812 -9.07 -1.25 10.48
C ALA A 812 -10.01 -0.09 10.14
N MET A 813 -10.51 -0.03 8.90
CA MET A 813 -11.36 1.07 8.40
C MET A 813 -12.79 0.57 8.11
N ASP A 814 -13.78 1.47 8.18
CA ASP A 814 -15.18 1.15 7.89
C ASP A 814 -15.39 0.94 6.37
N TYR A 815 -16.01 -0.20 6.02
CA TYR A 815 -16.22 -0.60 4.62
C TYR A 815 -17.11 0.38 3.85
N PHE A 816 -18.18 0.88 4.47
CA PHE A 816 -19.08 1.83 3.83
C PHE A 816 -18.39 3.19 3.62
N ARG A 817 -17.62 3.66 4.61
CA ARG A 817 -16.92 4.97 4.50
C ARG A 817 -15.86 4.99 3.41
N LEU A 818 -15.11 3.89 3.22
CA LEU A 818 -14.21 3.79 2.07
C LEU A 818 -15.00 3.64 0.76
N GLY A 819 -16.00 2.76 0.78
CA GLY A 819 -16.85 2.49 -0.37
C GLY A 819 -17.52 3.76 -0.91
N MET A 820 -18.07 4.64 -0.06
CA MET A 820 -18.67 5.90 -0.50
C MET A 820 -17.68 6.86 -1.18
N HIS A 821 -16.37 6.68 -0.99
CA HIS A 821 -15.33 7.41 -1.71
C HIS A 821 -14.82 6.67 -2.95
N TYR A 822 -15.55 5.66 -3.46
CA TYR A 822 -15.11 4.84 -4.61
C TYR A 822 -13.74 4.20 -4.36
N ALA A 823 -13.55 3.71 -3.13
CA ALA A 823 -12.36 3.01 -2.68
C ALA A 823 -12.78 1.67 -2.05
N PHE A 824 -12.33 0.56 -2.62
CA PHE A 824 -12.68 -0.78 -2.11
C PHE A 824 -11.41 -1.52 -1.72
N PHE A 825 -11.27 -1.82 -0.42
CA PHE A 825 -10.18 -2.65 0.04
C PHE A 825 -10.41 -4.12 -0.28
N VAL A 826 -9.31 -4.88 -0.37
CA VAL A 826 -9.36 -6.33 -0.50
C VAL A 826 -9.76 -6.95 0.84
N ASN A 827 -11.00 -7.41 0.94
CA ASN A 827 -11.56 -7.96 2.18
C ASN A 827 -11.21 -9.45 2.31
N THR A 828 -10.47 -9.82 3.35
CA THR A 828 -10.20 -11.23 3.64
C THR A 828 -11.39 -11.82 4.38
N ILE A 829 -12.20 -12.63 3.70
CA ILE A 829 -13.46 -13.12 4.28
C ILE A 829 -13.39 -14.59 4.73
N SER A 830 -12.20 -15.17 4.79
CA SER A 830 -12.02 -16.56 5.22
C SER A 830 -12.44 -16.80 6.67
N GLY A 831 -12.33 -15.79 7.55
CA GLY A 831 -12.84 -15.93 8.91
C GLY A 831 -14.36 -15.94 8.97
N TYR A 832 -15.02 -15.11 8.14
CA TYR A 832 -16.47 -15.21 7.93
C TYR A 832 -16.91 -16.56 7.37
N ALA A 833 -16.30 -17.00 6.26
CA ALA A 833 -16.69 -18.22 5.56
C ALA A 833 -16.49 -19.48 6.43
N CYS A 834 -15.44 -19.51 7.26
CA CYS A 834 -15.11 -20.63 8.13
C CYS A 834 -15.67 -20.50 9.56
N GLY A 835 -16.35 -19.41 9.92
CA GLY A 835 -16.79 -19.14 11.30
C GLY A 835 -15.64 -18.93 12.30
N MET A 836 -14.47 -18.47 11.82
CA MET A 836 -13.24 -18.29 12.59
C MET A 836 -12.73 -16.85 12.48
N GLU A 837 -13.13 -15.99 13.40
CA GLU A 837 -12.70 -14.59 13.39
C GLU A 837 -11.17 -14.42 13.50
N THR A 838 -10.60 -13.66 12.57
CA THR A 838 -9.20 -13.18 12.56
C THR A 838 -9.06 -11.80 13.19
N VAL A 839 -10.19 -11.10 13.36
CA VAL A 839 -10.37 -9.86 14.13
C VAL A 839 -11.69 -9.92 14.88
N PRO A 840 -11.82 -9.39 16.11
CA PRO A 840 -13.08 -9.44 16.84
C PRO A 840 -14.19 -8.72 16.07
N GLY A 841 -15.32 -9.42 15.88
CA GLY A 841 -16.47 -8.91 15.12
C GLY A 841 -16.30 -8.95 13.60
N GLU A 842 -15.30 -9.64 13.07
CA GLU A 842 -15.11 -9.86 11.63
C GLU A 842 -16.36 -10.38 10.95
N ILE A 843 -17.06 -11.35 11.55
CA ILE A 843 -18.24 -11.99 10.94
C ILE A 843 -19.31 -10.94 10.68
N ARG A 844 -19.70 -10.18 11.72
CA ARG A 844 -20.72 -9.13 11.64
C ARG A 844 -20.35 -8.05 10.61
N ARG A 845 -19.08 -7.64 10.59
CA ARG A 845 -18.59 -6.61 9.66
C ARG A 845 -18.57 -7.09 8.21
N THR A 846 -18.27 -8.36 8.00
CA THR A 846 -18.29 -8.97 6.67
C THR A 846 -19.72 -9.10 6.14
N GLU A 847 -20.68 -9.45 7.00
CA GLU A 847 -22.11 -9.43 6.65
C GLU A 847 -22.59 -8.02 6.28
N GLU A 848 -22.19 -7.02 7.08
CA GLU A 848 -22.50 -5.61 6.80
C GLU A 848 -21.89 -5.15 5.47
N ALA A 849 -20.64 -5.53 5.17
CA ALA A 849 -20.02 -5.28 3.88
C ALA A 849 -20.83 -5.90 2.73
N GLY A 850 -21.37 -7.11 2.92
CA GLY A 850 -22.27 -7.74 1.96
C GLY A 850 -23.57 -6.96 1.71
N ARG A 851 -24.15 -6.34 2.74
CA ARG A 851 -25.30 -5.42 2.60
C ARG A 851 -24.90 -4.15 1.86
N CYS A 852 -23.73 -3.58 2.19
CA CYS A 852 -23.19 -2.41 1.50
C CYS A 852 -22.93 -2.67 0.02
N ASN A 853 -22.43 -3.86 -0.33
CA ASN A 853 -22.18 -4.26 -1.72
C ASN A 853 -23.43 -4.18 -2.59
N LYS A 854 -24.64 -4.39 -2.05
CA LYS A 854 -25.88 -4.21 -2.82
C LYS A 854 -26.02 -2.77 -3.32
N MET A 855 -25.80 -1.79 -2.43
CA MET A 855 -25.83 -0.36 -2.76
C MET A 855 -24.71 0.01 -3.74
N PHE A 856 -23.48 -0.38 -3.42
CA PHE A 856 -22.32 -0.05 -4.27
C PHE A 856 -22.43 -0.67 -5.66
N ASN A 857 -22.82 -1.94 -5.76
CA ASN A 857 -22.97 -2.59 -7.06
C ASN A 857 -24.07 -1.93 -7.89
N ARG A 858 -25.19 -1.54 -7.28
CA ARG A 858 -26.25 -0.80 -7.97
C ARG A 858 -25.76 0.53 -8.53
N ALA A 859 -24.97 1.28 -7.75
CA ALA A 859 -24.35 2.50 -8.22
C ALA A 859 -23.30 2.25 -9.32
N LEU A 860 -22.50 1.18 -9.22
CA LEU A 860 -21.47 0.81 -10.21
C LEU A 860 -22.05 0.31 -11.55
N GLU A 861 -23.25 -0.26 -11.54
CA GLU A 861 -23.97 -0.65 -12.76
C GLU A 861 -24.33 0.57 -13.61
N LEU A 862 -24.71 1.67 -12.95
CA LEU A 862 -25.11 2.92 -13.61
C LEU A 862 -23.92 3.84 -13.87
N MET A 863 -22.98 3.90 -12.92
CA MET A 863 -21.79 4.74 -12.96
C MET A 863 -20.53 3.89 -12.74
N PRO A 864 -20.02 3.20 -13.77
CA PRO A 864 -18.85 2.33 -13.59
C PRO A 864 -17.57 3.07 -13.18
N ARG A 865 -17.48 4.37 -13.46
CA ARG A 865 -16.32 5.25 -13.25
C ARG A 865 -16.77 6.64 -12.78
N PRO A 866 -17.40 6.73 -11.59
CA PRO A 866 -18.00 7.95 -11.11
C PRO A 866 -16.92 8.99 -10.76
N PHE A 867 -17.29 10.25 -10.86
CA PHE A 867 -16.59 11.35 -10.22
C PHE A 867 -17.13 11.52 -8.79
N VAL A 868 -16.23 11.57 -7.80
CA VAL A 868 -16.56 11.62 -6.38
C VAL A 868 -16.40 13.04 -5.82
N ARG A 869 -17.36 13.47 -5.00
CA ARG A 869 -17.32 14.69 -4.18
C ARG A 869 -17.60 14.35 -2.73
N VAL A 870 -16.93 15.02 -1.80
CA VAL A 870 -17.19 14.94 -0.36
C VAL A 870 -18.29 15.93 0.02
N THR A 871 -19.21 15.51 0.88
CA THR A 871 -20.26 16.36 1.47
C THR A 871 -20.17 16.33 3.00
N PRO A 872 -20.86 17.26 3.72
CA PRO A 872 -20.89 17.23 5.18
C PRO A 872 -21.46 15.95 5.82
N PHE A 873 -22.27 15.18 5.08
CA PHE A 873 -22.94 13.97 5.57
C PHE A 873 -22.33 12.66 5.01
N GLY A 874 -21.43 12.75 4.03
CA GLY A 874 -20.86 11.60 3.32
C GLY A 874 -20.21 11.99 2.00
N SER A 875 -20.75 11.49 0.88
CA SER A 875 -20.20 11.76 -0.46
C SER A 875 -21.26 11.68 -1.56
N VAL A 876 -20.88 12.14 -2.75
CA VAL A 876 -21.66 11.98 -3.98
C VAL A 876 -20.79 11.37 -5.05
N TRP A 877 -21.30 10.32 -5.70
CA TRP A 877 -20.83 9.83 -6.99
C TRP A 877 -21.67 10.47 -8.09
N CYS A 878 -21.06 10.83 -9.20
CA CYS A 878 -21.78 11.36 -10.34
C CYS A 878 -21.05 11.07 -11.65
N ASP A 879 -21.82 10.93 -12.72
CA ASP A 879 -21.32 11.00 -14.09
C ASP A 879 -22.23 11.91 -14.95
N ALA A 880 -22.30 11.66 -16.25
CA ALA A 880 -23.10 12.44 -17.18
C ALA A 880 -24.61 12.19 -17.07
N ASP A 881 -25.05 11.03 -16.57
CA ASP A 881 -26.43 10.57 -16.66
C ASP A 881 -27.02 10.06 -15.33
N ALA A 882 -26.17 9.80 -14.32
CA ALA A 882 -26.59 9.35 -13.00
C ALA A 882 -25.74 9.95 -11.87
N ALA A 883 -26.28 9.89 -10.65
CA ALA A 883 -25.57 10.21 -9.42
C ALA A 883 -26.04 9.33 -8.26
N ALA A 884 -25.20 9.16 -7.25
CA ALA A 884 -25.56 8.55 -5.98
C ALA A 884 -25.03 9.38 -4.81
N ALA A 885 -25.91 9.81 -3.91
CA ALA A 885 -25.53 10.44 -2.66
C ALA A 885 -25.48 9.39 -1.55
N PHE A 886 -24.32 9.22 -0.94
CA PHE A 886 -24.09 8.30 0.17
C PHE A 886 -24.13 9.04 1.49
N VAL A 887 -24.89 8.50 2.43
CA VAL A 887 -25.16 9.09 3.74
C VAL A 887 -24.47 8.24 4.80
N TRP A 888 -23.37 8.74 5.36
CA TRP A 888 -22.71 8.14 6.51
C TRP A 888 -23.34 8.62 7.82
N SER A 889 -23.46 9.93 7.96
CA SER A 889 -24.10 10.56 9.12
C SER A 889 -25.60 10.69 8.84
N PRO A 890 -26.50 10.28 9.76
CA PRO A 890 -27.94 10.41 9.57
C PRO A 890 -28.37 11.84 9.22
N VAL A 891 -29.36 11.99 8.35
CA VAL A 891 -29.89 13.27 7.89
C VAL A 891 -31.41 13.31 8.08
N SER A 892 -31.94 14.28 8.82
CA SER A 892 -33.39 14.40 9.02
C SER A 892 -34.12 14.87 7.76
N VAL A 893 -33.54 15.81 7.01
CA VAL A 893 -34.04 16.28 5.71
C VAL A 893 -32.87 16.51 4.75
N LEU A 894 -32.90 15.86 3.58
CA LEU A 894 -31.99 16.16 2.47
C LEU A 894 -32.72 16.97 1.40
N GLU A 895 -32.25 18.19 1.17
CA GLU A 895 -32.68 19.07 0.09
C GLU A 895 -31.71 18.92 -1.09
N VAL A 896 -32.22 18.43 -2.22
CA VAL A 896 -31.41 18.15 -3.40
C VAL A 896 -31.71 19.15 -4.50
N ASN A 897 -30.69 19.83 -4.99
CA ASN A 897 -30.76 20.63 -6.22
C ASN A 897 -30.25 19.77 -7.39
N LEU A 898 -31.18 19.36 -8.26
CA LEU A 898 -30.94 18.52 -9.43
C LEU A 898 -30.98 19.35 -10.73
N PRO A 899 -30.30 18.92 -11.80
CA PRO A 899 -30.59 19.39 -13.15
C PRO A 899 -32.07 19.12 -13.50
N ALA A 900 -32.65 19.97 -14.36
CA ALA A 900 -34.09 19.93 -14.65
C ALA A 900 -34.55 18.59 -15.26
N GLU A 901 -33.64 17.91 -15.95
CA GLU A 901 -33.85 16.63 -16.62
C GLU A 901 -33.53 15.42 -15.74
N TRP A 902 -33.36 15.58 -14.42
CA TRP A 902 -33.00 14.51 -13.49
C TRP A 902 -34.07 14.33 -12.41
N GLU A 903 -34.21 13.10 -11.93
CA GLU A 903 -35.10 12.72 -10.83
C GLU A 903 -34.35 11.93 -9.74
N ALA A 904 -34.85 11.96 -8.51
CA ALA A 904 -34.49 10.99 -7.48
C ALA A 904 -35.26 9.69 -7.76
N ALA A 905 -34.54 8.58 -7.90
CA ALA A 905 -35.11 7.32 -8.39
C ALA A 905 -35.27 6.28 -7.29
N GLU A 906 -34.24 6.08 -6.48
CA GLU A 906 -34.16 4.97 -5.52
C GLU A 906 -33.49 5.44 -4.22
N LEU A 907 -34.05 5.09 -3.06
CA LEU A 907 -33.37 5.13 -1.76
C LEU A 907 -33.04 3.69 -1.36
N HIS A 908 -31.80 3.43 -0.99
CA HIS A 908 -31.34 2.17 -0.43
C HIS A 908 -30.82 2.38 0.99
N THR A 909 -31.21 1.52 1.93
CA THR A 909 -30.70 1.53 3.31
C THR A 909 -29.89 0.28 3.61
N ILE A 910 -29.05 0.33 4.65
CA ILE A 910 -28.26 -0.82 5.10
C ILE A 910 -29.13 -2.01 5.57
N ASP A 911 -30.37 -1.74 5.97
CA ASP A 911 -31.34 -2.75 6.39
C ASP A 911 -32.09 -3.40 5.22
N GLY A 912 -31.88 -2.89 3.99
CA GLY A 912 -32.38 -3.48 2.76
C GLY A 912 -33.69 -2.89 2.23
N ASP A 913 -34.17 -1.78 2.81
CA ASP A 913 -35.34 -1.07 2.30
C ASP A 913 -34.98 -0.34 1.00
N VAL A 914 -35.78 -0.56 -0.04
CA VAL A 914 -35.72 0.21 -1.29
C VAL A 914 -36.99 1.02 -1.44
N GLN A 915 -36.88 2.35 -1.49
CA GLN A 915 -38.02 3.24 -1.67
C GLN A 915 -37.86 4.06 -2.97
N VAL A 916 -38.92 4.15 -3.76
CA VAL A 916 -38.98 5.07 -4.90
C VAL A 916 -39.36 6.44 -4.36
N LEU A 917 -38.56 7.46 -4.68
CA LEU A 917 -38.76 8.80 -4.15
C LEU A 917 -39.64 9.62 -5.11
N GLN A 918 -40.55 10.40 -4.55
CA GLN A 918 -41.29 11.45 -5.25
C GLN A 918 -40.90 12.76 -4.56
N ASP A 919 -40.51 13.76 -5.37
CA ASP A 919 -40.07 15.11 -4.97
C ASP A 919 -38.62 15.25 -4.44
N GLY A 920 -38.03 16.43 -4.67
CA GLY A 920 -36.61 16.74 -4.39
C GLY A 920 -36.24 16.96 -2.90
N ARG A 921 -37.18 16.70 -1.98
CA ARG A 921 -36.98 16.82 -0.53
C ARG A 921 -37.19 15.45 0.12
N ILE A 922 -36.12 14.90 0.70
CA ILE A 922 -36.11 13.52 1.18
C ILE A 922 -36.03 13.51 2.71
N PRO A 923 -37.09 13.11 3.42
CA PRO A 923 -37.10 13.04 4.87
C PRO A 923 -36.46 11.74 5.39
N GLY A 924 -35.80 11.81 6.54
CA GLY A 924 -35.46 10.65 7.37
C GLY A 924 -34.47 9.67 6.75
N LEU A 925 -33.24 10.12 6.46
CA LEU A 925 -32.17 9.26 5.95
C LEU A 925 -31.32 8.69 7.09
N PRO A 926 -31.34 7.37 7.34
CA PRO A 926 -30.49 6.76 8.35
C PRO A 926 -29.02 6.71 7.90
N HIS A 927 -28.13 6.40 8.85
CA HIS A 927 -26.73 6.10 8.52
C HIS A 927 -26.62 4.95 7.51
N LYS A 928 -25.55 4.95 6.73
CA LYS A 928 -25.26 3.95 5.69
C LYS A 928 -26.40 3.80 4.67
N SER A 929 -26.88 4.93 4.14
CA SER A 929 -27.90 4.97 3.08
C SER A 929 -27.32 5.48 1.76
N MET A 930 -28.00 5.17 0.66
CA MET A 930 -27.68 5.69 -0.68
C MET A 930 -28.96 6.19 -1.35
N VAL A 931 -28.94 7.42 -1.84
CA VAL A 931 -29.98 7.95 -2.73
C VAL A 931 -29.43 7.99 -4.14
N LEU A 932 -30.11 7.32 -5.07
CA LEU A 932 -29.78 7.30 -6.49
C LEU A 932 -30.60 8.33 -7.26
N PHE A 933 -29.95 9.03 -8.17
CA PHE A 933 -30.51 9.99 -9.09
C PHE A 933 -30.17 9.59 -10.52
N ARG A 934 -31.08 9.87 -11.46
CA ARG A 934 -30.88 9.56 -12.87
C ARG A 934 -31.53 10.60 -13.76
N LYS A 935 -31.02 10.70 -14.98
CA LYS A 935 -31.67 11.44 -16.05
C LYS A 935 -33.00 10.79 -16.44
N ILE A 936 -34.02 11.60 -16.65
CA ILE A 936 -35.32 11.18 -17.17
C ILE A 936 -35.11 10.76 -18.63
N GLY A 937 -35.42 9.50 -18.96
CA GLY A 937 -35.31 9.00 -20.34
C GLY A 937 -36.24 9.75 -21.31
N PRO A 938 -36.01 9.69 -22.63
CA PRO A 938 -36.99 10.23 -23.59
C PRO A 938 -38.34 9.51 -23.38
N GLN A 939 -39.39 10.30 -23.14
CA GLN A 939 -40.76 9.83 -22.95
C GLN A 939 -41.35 9.24 -24.23
#